data_AF-A0A0N0P4N6-F1
#
_entry.id   AF-A0A0N0P4N6-F1
#
_cell.length_a   1.000
_cell.length_b   1.000
_cell.length_c   1.000
_cell.angle_alpha   90.00
_cell.angle_beta   90.00
_cell.angle_gamma   90.00
#
_symmetry.space_group_name_H-M   'P 1'
#
loop_
_entity.id
_entity.type
_entity.pdbx_description
1 polymer ?
#
loop_
_entity_poly.entity_id
_entity_poly.type
_entity_poly.pdbx_seq_one_letter_code
_entity_poly.pdbx_strand_id
1 'polypeptide(L)'
;MDEAAVAALRRFALHGDTAANQELLHLIDHSLDVGGTNAAQTVTPQLLRWSLEDTTAQASASTLLYVAVLNRHFCVRVVLDHLAQPLDRRPTGLDELQQLYVAAARLTAHSAAGKQLVQCVACLLIVLEDHLADRLCFWIRGGSGDGASFTAEDCCLALHIFIAVVDLLVDRRVPIGSIRRATQRRQLQEHLSIVLQSPLNGEEDMQLLVRATDTAVRFLAEAIHGEPQEVAEAFWSSLPTSTVWRHCVGCLAGSTTPCPEGVLDLVCDVLRSLTVLDAPAETILLEALPAVLQPVTSPSTADWETMSRVIAAALEASTEAIITEQPPDRQLFLLFSSAAERLVQVLQAPTAPSSAVNHVCEGISALVQVLQPAPIPEMDPTDDPEDFQEVVGCMKSANATKAAAMVKLRPFLVACETALATRLAKSDSARAGWRSIADYVTQRLLDGEAEDFQIVHEEVMLALYTTYERLSRLLGPLTAPELHSIAAAPDQQLLLVMVCADLTLQWLQSVEPSALLLQAVLLPSTVARYVVGVAPACSIPHWSADASLTVLKVLLHAVSFYHEHAVCDSGDVVAVLAVTEAAVKVVEALLEAGLDVAQLRQSCAPLAALLWHCVTSGGQCFFTVQRCHSATHQLSTLLLRGVAALPDSAVPVLTAQSPYTQAILLSSGGATNTVMDTLEALAHTLDCLAQLEERSGQGVDDVESAVARVLDSVVARVRRHVEMGEWPADNVASMLDRWHARCPQLVLCFLKLAATISAPLQPSLMLEGFTRFFRLPESRDVSTPDLVSLLSLEFLEPIAATLTTTQAFFPLLRWLLQPHPAFTVADGGRRVHALAMCGRIVCEGTHPLSLPEVVETLRMCIARWQDFVAAMALSSPERGNNSDGANDDGGVEDEAQVERRVLEELAVWSRRVAELTQLPANAPGWLASLRCAQDDYERMEVLKNI
;
A
#
# COMPACT_ATOMS: atom_id res chain seq x y z
N MET A 1 48.75 -0.95 20.58
CA MET A 1 47.60 -1.86 20.76
C MET A 1 46.88 -1.40 22.00
N ASP A 2 45.61 -1.03 21.88
CA ASP A 2 44.79 -0.59 23.00
C ASP A 2 44.30 -1.81 23.79
N GLU A 3 44.95 -2.10 24.93
CA GLU A 3 44.61 -3.25 25.79
C GLU A 3 43.17 -3.18 26.32
N ALA A 4 42.60 -1.98 26.44
CA ALA A 4 41.22 -1.78 26.88
C ALA A 4 40.21 -2.24 25.82
N ALA A 5 40.48 -1.96 24.53
CA ALA A 5 39.63 -2.39 23.42
C ALA A 5 39.59 -3.92 23.28
N VAL A 6 40.75 -4.58 23.42
CA VAL A 6 40.84 -6.05 23.41
C VAL A 6 40.11 -6.66 24.62
N ALA A 7 40.22 -6.03 25.80
CA ALA A 7 39.52 -6.47 27.00
C ALA A 7 38.00 -6.28 26.91
N ALA A 8 37.52 -5.19 26.32
CA ALA A 8 36.09 -4.95 26.06
C ALA A 8 35.54 -5.97 25.05
N LEU A 9 36.28 -6.25 23.97
CA LEU A 9 35.90 -7.24 22.98
C LEU A 9 35.83 -8.66 23.56
N ARG A 10 36.79 -9.05 24.41
CA ARG A 10 36.76 -10.35 25.11
C ARG A 10 35.58 -10.45 26.07
N ARG A 11 35.24 -9.38 26.80
CA ARG A 11 34.07 -9.34 27.70
C ARG A 11 32.76 -9.51 26.93
N PHE A 12 32.61 -8.84 25.78
CA PHE A 12 31.43 -9.03 24.94
C PHE A 12 31.38 -10.44 24.33
N ALA A 13 32.47 -10.90 23.71
CA ALA A 13 32.51 -12.19 23.02
C ALA A 13 32.35 -13.40 23.96
N LEU A 14 32.83 -13.31 25.21
CA LEU A 14 32.77 -14.42 26.19
C LEU A 14 31.59 -14.33 27.15
N HIS A 15 31.09 -13.13 27.44
CA HIS A 15 30.10 -12.90 28.50
C HIS A 15 28.84 -12.15 28.04
N GLY A 16 28.73 -11.76 26.76
CA GLY A 16 27.57 -11.05 26.22
C GLY A 16 27.40 -9.63 26.79
N ASP A 17 28.46 -9.02 27.30
CA ASP A 17 28.45 -7.71 27.95
C ASP A 17 28.16 -6.57 26.95
N THR A 18 26.88 -6.18 26.84
CA THR A 18 26.41 -5.15 25.90
C THR A 18 26.95 -3.75 26.22
N ALA A 19 27.29 -3.46 27.47
CA ALA A 19 27.87 -2.16 27.85
C ALA A 19 29.30 -2.03 27.31
N ALA A 20 30.09 -3.09 27.40
CA ALA A 20 31.44 -3.13 26.79
C ALA A 20 31.40 -3.00 25.26
N ASN A 21 30.34 -3.48 24.60
CA ASN A 21 30.13 -3.27 23.16
C ASN A 21 29.79 -1.81 22.83
N GLN A 22 28.89 -1.17 23.59
CA GLN A 22 28.56 0.25 23.40
C GLN A 22 29.78 1.16 23.59
N GLU A 23 30.59 0.90 24.62
CA GLU A 23 31.86 1.61 24.82
C GLU A 23 32.82 1.44 23.62
N LEU A 24 32.90 0.22 23.07
CA LEU A 24 33.74 -0.08 21.92
C LEU A 24 33.24 0.62 20.64
N LEU A 25 31.93 0.65 20.39
CA LEU A 25 31.34 1.37 19.26
C LEU A 25 31.55 2.87 19.38
N HIS A 26 31.34 3.45 20.56
CA HIS A 26 31.63 4.87 20.83
C HIS A 26 33.11 5.19 20.57
N LEU A 27 34.04 4.33 21.00
CA LEU A 27 35.46 4.49 20.72
C LEU A 27 35.78 4.45 19.21
N ILE A 28 35.07 3.59 18.45
CA ILE A 28 35.24 3.46 17.00
C ILE A 28 34.70 4.70 16.27
N ASP A 29 33.51 5.18 16.63
CA ASP A 29 32.87 6.34 15.99
C ASP A 29 33.71 7.62 16.15
N HIS A 30 34.36 7.78 17.30
CA HIS A 30 35.22 8.92 17.62
C HIS A 30 36.71 8.74 17.28
N SER A 31 37.08 7.61 16.65
CA SER A 31 38.50 7.28 16.41
C SER A 31 39.20 8.15 15.35
N LEU A 32 38.44 8.92 14.57
CA LEU A 32 38.94 9.82 13.52
C LEU A 32 38.63 11.30 13.76
N ASP A 33 38.06 11.67 14.92
CA ASP A 33 37.68 13.06 15.27
C ASP A 33 38.89 14.03 15.23
N VAL A 34 40.09 13.50 15.44
CA VAL A 34 41.34 14.23 15.28
C VAL A 34 41.75 14.19 13.81
N GLY A 35 41.55 15.31 13.10
CA GLY A 35 41.90 15.44 11.68
C GLY A 35 43.35 15.05 11.37
N GLY A 36 43.55 14.39 10.23
CA GLY A 36 44.86 13.88 9.80
C GLY A 36 45.28 12.55 10.42
N THR A 37 44.46 11.94 11.30
CA THR A 37 44.73 10.62 11.90
C THR A 37 44.87 9.54 10.83
N ASN A 38 45.87 8.67 10.96
CA ASN A 38 46.06 7.54 10.05
C ASN A 38 45.02 6.45 10.37
N ALA A 39 44.08 6.24 9.44
CA ALA A 39 42.98 5.29 9.61
C ALA A 39 43.47 3.86 9.85
N ALA A 40 44.56 3.42 9.21
CA ALA A 40 45.15 2.10 9.39
C ALA A 40 45.74 1.86 10.78
N GLN A 41 45.92 2.92 11.58
CA GLN A 41 46.43 2.85 12.94
C GLN A 41 45.35 3.05 14.01
N THR A 42 44.08 3.20 13.61
CA THR A 42 42.96 3.32 14.57
C THR A 42 42.62 1.99 15.25
N VAL A 43 41.72 2.03 16.22
CA VAL A 43 41.39 0.88 17.08
C VAL A 43 40.88 -0.31 16.27
N THR A 44 40.00 -0.09 15.29
CA THR A 44 39.33 -1.16 14.53
C THR A 44 40.30 -1.97 13.65
N PRO A 45 41.18 -1.35 12.85
CA PRO A 45 42.21 -2.07 12.08
C PRO A 45 43.27 -2.73 12.97
N GLN A 46 43.59 -2.14 14.13
CA GLN A 46 44.47 -2.78 15.12
C GLN A 46 43.83 -4.04 15.72
N LEU A 47 42.52 -4.01 15.99
CA LEU A 47 41.78 -5.20 16.45
C LEU A 47 41.74 -6.30 15.39
N LEU A 48 41.67 -5.95 14.11
CA LEU A 48 41.78 -6.92 13.01
C LEU A 48 43.17 -7.53 12.92
N ARG A 49 44.24 -6.74 13.02
CA ARG A 49 45.61 -7.28 13.07
C ARG A 49 45.79 -8.22 14.25
N TRP A 50 45.32 -7.83 15.44
CA TRP A 50 45.35 -8.67 16.62
C TRP A 50 44.57 -9.98 16.42
N SER A 51 43.36 -9.95 15.85
CA SER A 51 42.55 -11.16 15.67
C SER A 51 43.14 -12.13 14.64
N LEU A 52 43.92 -11.63 13.69
CA LEU A 52 44.64 -12.44 12.70
C LEU A 52 45.97 -12.99 13.23
N GLU A 53 46.64 -12.30 14.14
CA GLU A 53 47.97 -12.66 14.68
C GLU A 53 47.90 -13.50 15.98
N ASP A 54 46.85 -13.34 16.80
CA ASP A 54 46.68 -14.06 18.06
C ASP A 54 46.08 -15.46 17.84
N THR A 55 46.83 -16.51 18.17
CA THR A 55 46.44 -17.91 17.94
C THR A 55 45.14 -18.33 18.63
N THR A 56 44.76 -17.66 19.74
CA THR A 56 43.52 -17.97 20.46
C THR A 56 42.31 -17.24 19.87
N ALA A 57 42.50 -16.01 19.40
CA ALA A 57 41.47 -15.25 18.70
C ALA A 57 41.23 -15.76 17.28
N GLN A 58 42.29 -16.13 16.55
CA GLN A 58 42.24 -16.69 15.21
C GLN A 58 41.49 -18.03 15.17
N ALA A 59 41.54 -18.81 16.26
CA ALA A 59 40.79 -20.06 16.40
C ALA A 59 39.28 -19.85 16.63
N SER A 60 38.84 -18.64 17.01
CA SER A 60 37.44 -18.32 17.30
C SER A 60 36.76 -17.62 16.10
N ALA A 61 35.98 -18.38 15.33
CA ALA A 61 35.25 -17.87 14.16
C ALA A 61 34.26 -16.73 14.50
N SER A 62 33.65 -16.77 15.68
CA SER A 62 32.71 -15.73 16.16
C SER A 62 33.43 -14.42 16.49
N THR A 63 34.60 -14.51 17.13
CA THR A 63 35.43 -13.33 17.47
C THR A 63 35.92 -12.64 16.20
N LEU A 64 36.41 -13.41 15.22
CA LEU A 64 36.88 -12.87 13.95
C LEU A 64 35.74 -12.23 13.13
N LEU A 65 34.56 -12.88 13.07
CA LEU A 65 33.38 -12.32 12.42
C LEU A 65 32.96 -11.00 13.07
N TYR A 66 32.91 -10.95 14.40
CA TYR A 66 32.54 -9.74 15.12
C TYR A 66 33.53 -8.58 14.87
N VAL A 67 34.84 -8.85 14.91
CA VAL A 67 35.86 -7.85 14.53
C VAL A 67 35.69 -7.40 13.08
N ALA A 68 35.34 -8.29 12.16
CA ALA A 68 35.08 -7.94 10.77
C ALA A 68 33.83 -7.06 10.60
N VAL A 69 32.76 -7.30 11.38
CA VAL A 69 31.57 -6.43 11.43
C VAL A 69 31.91 -5.03 11.93
N LEU A 70 32.72 -4.92 13.00
CA LEU A 70 33.19 -3.63 13.50
C LEU A 70 34.02 -2.88 12.44
N ASN A 71 34.89 -3.59 11.72
CA ASN A 71 35.67 -3.00 10.63
C ASN A 71 34.79 -2.55 9.46
N ARG A 72 33.71 -3.28 9.15
CA ARG A 72 32.72 -2.84 8.17
C ARG A 72 32.02 -1.56 8.61
N HIS A 73 31.54 -1.48 9.85
CA HIS A 73 30.94 -0.26 10.41
C HIS A 73 31.90 0.92 10.30
N PHE A 74 33.15 0.72 10.70
CA PHE A 74 34.20 1.74 10.58
C PHE A 74 34.41 2.20 9.13
N CYS A 75 34.48 1.29 8.16
CA CYS A 75 34.72 1.63 6.76
C CYS A 75 33.52 2.27 6.06
N VAL A 76 32.32 1.73 6.28
CA VAL A 76 31.11 2.11 5.54
C VAL A 76 30.43 3.33 6.16
N ARG A 77 30.68 3.63 7.45
CA ARG A 77 30.13 4.80 8.14
C ARG A 77 31.22 5.80 8.53
N VAL A 78 32.07 5.45 9.49
CA VAL A 78 33.01 6.39 10.12
C VAL A 78 33.99 6.99 9.12
N VAL A 79 34.64 6.19 8.27
CA VAL A 79 35.58 6.69 7.26
C VAL A 79 34.90 7.59 6.24
N LEU A 80 33.71 7.22 5.76
CA LEU A 80 32.96 8.00 4.78
C LEU A 80 32.50 9.36 5.35
N ASP A 81 31.96 9.37 6.57
CA ASP A 81 31.52 10.58 7.26
C ASP A 81 32.69 11.59 7.42
N HIS A 82 33.89 11.09 7.72
CA HIS A 82 35.08 11.93 7.87
C HIS A 82 35.67 12.38 6.52
N LEU A 83 35.44 11.64 5.43
CA LEU A 83 35.85 12.07 4.09
C LEU A 83 34.96 13.17 3.50
N ALA A 84 33.73 13.30 3.98
CA ALA A 84 32.85 14.43 3.67
C ALA A 84 33.35 15.75 4.28
N GLN A 85 34.28 15.71 5.25
CA GLN A 85 34.85 16.90 5.88
C GLN A 85 35.87 17.63 4.99
N PRO A 86 36.20 18.90 5.30
CA PRO A 86 37.25 19.66 4.62
C PRO A 86 38.60 18.93 4.55
N LEU A 87 39.39 19.20 3.51
CA LEU A 87 40.62 18.47 3.17
C LEU A 87 41.64 18.36 4.32
N ASP A 88 41.72 19.39 5.16
CA ASP A 88 42.61 19.47 6.33
C ASP A 88 42.19 18.57 7.50
N ARG A 89 40.95 18.05 7.47
CA ARG A 89 40.39 17.18 8.51
C ARG A 89 40.19 15.73 8.07
N ARG A 90 40.49 15.41 6.82
CA ARG A 90 40.33 14.05 6.29
C ARG A 90 41.33 13.07 6.91
N PRO A 91 40.94 11.78 7.05
CA PRO A 91 41.85 10.74 7.52
C PRO A 91 42.96 10.47 6.50
N THR A 92 44.13 10.04 6.99
CA THR A 92 45.27 9.61 6.16
C THR A 92 45.45 8.09 6.20
N GLY A 93 46.34 7.51 5.38
CA GLY A 93 46.67 6.08 5.44
C GLY A 93 45.58 5.12 4.92
N LEU A 94 44.68 5.59 4.06
CA LEU A 94 43.61 4.76 3.49
C LEU A 94 44.14 3.67 2.54
N ASP A 95 45.25 3.91 1.84
CA ASP A 95 45.90 2.90 1.00
C ASP A 95 46.47 1.75 1.85
N GLU A 96 47.10 2.08 2.98
CA GLU A 96 47.60 1.10 3.96
C GLU A 96 46.44 0.28 4.55
N LEU A 97 45.30 0.93 4.79
CA LEU A 97 44.08 0.30 5.29
C LEU A 97 43.47 -0.66 4.24
N GLN A 98 43.43 -0.24 2.98
CA GLN A 98 42.97 -1.08 1.87
C GLN A 98 43.84 -2.32 1.71
N GLN A 99 45.17 -2.17 1.74
CA GLN A 99 46.11 -3.30 1.68
C GLN A 99 45.90 -4.29 2.83
N LEU A 100 45.65 -3.78 4.04
CA LEU A 100 45.34 -4.62 5.20
C LEU A 100 44.06 -5.42 4.97
N TYR A 101 42.97 -4.80 4.50
CA TYR A 101 41.72 -5.51 4.26
C TYR A 101 41.79 -6.50 3.10
N VAL A 102 42.53 -6.20 2.04
CA VAL A 102 42.78 -7.16 0.95
C VAL A 102 43.54 -8.38 1.48
N ALA A 103 44.60 -8.19 2.26
CA ALA A 103 45.35 -9.28 2.88
C ALA A 103 44.46 -10.10 3.85
N ALA A 104 43.67 -9.43 4.67
CA ALA A 104 42.77 -10.08 5.62
C ALA A 104 41.64 -10.86 4.92
N ALA A 105 41.06 -10.32 3.85
CA ALA A 105 40.03 -10.99 3.05
C ALA A 105 40.59 -12.25 2.37
N ARG A 106 41.82 -12.21 1.86
CA ARG A 106 42.51 -13.40 1.31
C ARG A 106 42.66 -14.50 2.36
N LEU A 107 43.13 -14.14 3.57
CA LEU A 107 43.32 -15.09 4.67
C LEU A 107 42.00 -15.70 5.18
N THR A 108 40.86 -15.08 4.88
CA THR A 108 39.54 -15.42 5.44
C THR A 108 38.49 -15.74 4.37
N ALA A 109 38.93 -16.03 3.13
CA ALA A 109 38.10 -16.11 1.93
C ALA A 109 36.85 -17.01 2.05
N HIS A 110 36.93 -18.09 2.84
CA HIS A 110 35.85 -19.08 3.01
C HIS A 110 35.01 -18.88 4.29
N SER A 111 35.16 -17.74 4.98
CA SER A 111 34.47 -17.47 6.25
C SER A 111 33.42 -16.36 6.13
N ALA A 112 32.45 -16.32 7.05
CA ALA A 112 31.51 -15.20 7.16
C ALA A 112 32.22 -13.86 7.41
N ALA A 113 33.40 -13.88 8.06
CA ALA A 113 34.22 -12.69 8.29
C ALA A 113 34.77 -12.13 6.96
N GLY A 114 35.18 -13.01 6.04
CA GLY A 114 35.65 -12.64 4.71
C GLY A 114 34.63 -11.80 3.94
N LYS A 115 33.33 -12.17 3.99
CA LYS A 115 32.24 -11.39 3.35
C LYS A 115 32.15 -9.96 3.87
N GLN A 116 32.35 -9.74 5.18
CA GLN A 116 32.34 -8.39 5.77
C GLN A 116 33.58 -7.59 5.34
N LEU A 117 34.76 -8.22 5.34
CA LEU A 117 36.01 -7.57 4.93
C LEU A 117 36.04 -7.22 3.45
N VAL A 118 35.41 -8.04 2.59
CA VAL A 118 35.21 -7.74 1.16
C VAL A 118 34.44 -6.42 0.97
N GLN A 119 33.43 -6.16 1.80
CA GLN A 119 32.70 -4.88 1.76
C GLN A 119 33.56 -3.70 2.22
N CYS A 120 34.50 -3.90 3.16
CA CYS A 120 35.48 -2.87 3.51
C CYS A 120 36.39 -2.53 2.31
N VAL A 121 36.89 -3.56 1.61
CA VAL A 121 37.71 -3.38 0.41
C VAL A 121 36.93 -2.66 -0.69
N ALA A 122 35.68 -3.07 -0.93
CA ALA A 122 34.79 -2.44 -1.90
C ALA A 122 34.53 -0.95 -1.58
N CYS A 123 34.24 -0.63 -0.32
CA CYS A 123 34.03 0.76 0.13
C CYS A 123 35.27 1.63 -0.14
N LEU A 124 36.46 1.15 0.25
CA LEU A 124 37.70 1.89 0.02
C LEU A 124 38.04 2.00 -1.47
N LEU A 125 37.77 0.98 -2.29
CA LEU A 125 37.94 1.08 -3.74
C LEU A 125 37.08 2.18 -4.35
N ILE A 126 35.79 2.23 -4.01
CA ILE A 126 34.86 3.27 -4.49
C ILE A 126 35.40 4.67 -4.17
N VAL A 127 35.99 4.84 -2.99
CA VAL A 127 36.46 6.13 -2.48
C VAL A 127 37.84 6.53 -3.02
N LEU A 128 38.77 5.58 -3.13
CA LEU A 128 40.17 5.84 -3.45
C LEU A 128 40.45 5.86 -4.96
N GLU A 129 39.74 5.05 -5.75
CA GLU A 129 40.06 4.85 -7.16
C GLU A 129 39.27 5.78 -8.07
N ASP A 130 39.92 6.71 -8.75
CA ASP A 130 39.25 7.58 -9.75
C ASP A 130 38.78 6.81 -11.01
N HIS A 131 39.37 5.62 -11.23
CA HIS A 131 39.03 4.69 -12.31
C HIS A 131 38.77 3.29 -11.74
N LEU A 132 37.68 3.14 -10.99
CA LEU A 132 37.30 1.89 -10.32
C LEU A 132 37.18 0.70 -11.28
N ALA A 133 36.60 0.94 -12.47
CA ALA A 133 36.41 -0.07 -13.50
C ALA A 133 37.75 -0.68 -13.96
N ASP A 134 38.78 0.15 -14.19
CA ASP A 134 40.10 -0.30 -14.63
C ASP A 134 40.79 -1.15 -13.55
N ARG A 135 40.64 -0.75 -12.28
CA ARG A 135 41.20 -1.49 -11.14
C ARG A 135 40.57 -2.86 -10.99
N LEU A 136 39.24 -2.94 -11.04
CA LEU A 136 38.50 -4.20 -11.01
C LEU A 136 38.81 -5.05 -12.24
N CYS A 137 38.91 -4.44 -13.42
CA CYS A 137 39.29 -5.11 -14.66
C CYS A 137 40.65 -5.81 -14.54
N PHE A 138 41.64 -5.09 -13.99
CA PHE A 138 42.99 -5.62 -13.77
C PHE A 138 42.98 -6.83 -12.83
N TRP A 139 42.19 -6.79 -11.75
CA TRP A 139 42.07 -7.92 -10.81
C TRP A 139 41.30 -9.10 -11.39
N ILE A 140 40.16 -8.87 -12.04
CA ILE A 140 39.31 -9.95 -12.57
C ILE A 140 40.00 -10.68 -13.75
N ARG A 141 40.74 -9.97 -14.60
CA ARG A 141 41.50 -10.58 -15.71
C ARG A 141 42.79 -11.28 -15.26
N GLY A 142 43.16 -11.16 -13.99
CA GLY A 142 44.39 -11.74 -13.43
C GLY A 142 45.69 -11.08 -13.92
N GLY A 143 45.69 -9.75 -14.06
CA GLY A 143 46.86 -9.01 -14.51
C GLY A 143 48.07 -9.16 -13.55
N SER A 144 49.22 -9.59 -14.09
CA SER A 144 50.49 -9.67 -13.34
C SER A 144 51.34 -8.42 -13.61
N GLY A 145 51.05 -7.35 -12.88
CA GLY A 145 51.81 -6.09 -12.98
C GLY A 145 53.28 -6.20 -12.57
N ASP A 146 53.65 -7.24 -11.80
CA ASP A 146 54.99 -7.40 -11.19
C ASP A 146 55.46 -8.87 -11.09
N GLY A 147 55.20 -9.70 -12.11
CA GLY A 147 55.77 -11.06 -12.20
C GLY A 147 55.27 -12.08 -11.16
N ALA A 148 54.26 -11.74 -10.36
CA ALA A 148 53.56 -12.66 -9.46
C ALA A 148 52.50 -13.47 -10.22
N SER A 149 52.40 -14.77 -9.96
CA SER A 149 51.36 -15.64 -10.52
C SER A 149 50.02 -15.33 -9.85
N PHE A 150 49.06 -14.79 -10.60
CA PHE A 150 47.69 -14.58 -10.14
C PHE A 150 46.96 -15.93 -10.02
N THR A 151 46.33 -16.19 -8.88
CA THR A 151 45.66 -17.48 -8.61
C THR A 151 44.17 -17.43 -8.95
N ALA A 152 43.51 -18.59 -9.06
CA ALA A 152 42.05 -18.67 -9.21
C ALA A 152 41.33 -18.06 -7.99
N GLU A 153 41.87 -18.27 -6.79
CA GLU A 153 41.34 -17.68 -5.54
C GLU A 153 41.38 -16.15 -5.55
N ASP A 154 42.42 -15.55 -6.15
CA ASP A 154 42.49 -14.09 -6.34
C ASP A 154 41.40 -13.57 -7.30
N CYS A 155 41.07 -14.34 -8.36
CA CYS A 155 39.98 -14.00 -9.26
C CYS A 155 38.63 -14.08 -8.54
N CYS A 156 38.41 -15.15 -7.76
CA CYS A 156 37.19 -15.32 -6.98
C CYS A 156 37.00 -14.18 -5.96
N LEU A 157 38.07 -13.78 -5.26
CA LEU A 157 38.04 -12.64 -4.37
C LEU A 157 37.70 -11.33 -5.12
N ALA A 158 38.27 -11.12 -6.30
CA ALA A 158 37.97 -9.95 -7.13
C ALA A 158 36.49 -9.89 -7.55
N LEU A 159 35.89 -11.03 -7.91
CA LEU A 159 34.45 -11.12 -8.23
C LEU A 159 33.57 -10.86 -7.00
N HIS A 160 33.96 -11.35 -5.82
CA HIS A 160 33.26 -11.02 -4.57
C HIS A 160 33.33 -9.52 -4.25
N ILE A 161 34.48 -8.90 -4.50
CA ILE A 161 34.66 -7.45 -4.36
C ILE A 161 33.79 -6.70 -5.37
N PHE A 162 33.73 -7.15 -6.63
CA PHE A 162 32.83 -6.57 -7.63
C PHE A 162 31.36 -6.58 -7.17
N ILE A 163 30.87 -7.73 -6.70
CA ILE A 163 29.49 -7.84 -6.17
C ILE A 163 29.27 -6.84 -5.03
N ALA A 164 30.20 -6.77 -4.08
CA ALA A 164 30.11 -5.84 -2.95
C ALA A 164 30.19 -4.36 -3.37
N VAL A 165 30.95 -4.04 -4.40
CA VAL A 165 31.00 -2.67 -4.98
C VAL A 165 29.63 -2.30 -5.53
N VAL A 166 29.00 -3.19 -6.29
CA VAL A 166 27.65 -2.96 -6.82
C VAL A 166 26.66 -2.76 -5.68
N ASP A 167 26.63 -3.68 -4.70
CA ASP A 167 25.73 -3.59 -3.54
C ASP A 167 25.83 -2.23 -2.82
N LEU A 168 27.06 -1.71 -2.61
CA LEU A 168 27.29 -0.42 -1.96
C LEU A 168 26.91 0.79 -2.82
N LEU A 169 27.05 0.70 -4.16
CA LEU A 169 26.67 1.77 -5.08
C LEU A 169 25.15 1.86 -5.27
N VAL A 170 24.44 0.73 -5.09
CA VAL A 170 22.97 0.65 -5.10
C VAL A 170 22.38 1.12 -3.78
N ASP A 171 22.99 0.75 -2.63
CA ASP A 171 22.48 1.12 -1.32
C ASP A 171 22.59 2.64 -1.06
N ARG A 172 21.44 3.32 -1.10
CA ARG A 172 21.34 4.76 -0.88
C ARG A 172 21.77 5.17 0.53
N ARG A 173 21.69 4.27 1.52
CA ARG A 173 21.98 4.54 2.93
C ARG A 173 23.48 4.70 3.22
N VAL A 174 24.36 4.25 2.32
CA VAL A 174 25.82 4.36 2.49
C VAL A 174 26.32 5.76 2.11
N PRO A 175 26.96 6.54 3.00
CA PRO A 175 27.30 7.95 2.76
C PRO A 175 28.52 8.19 1.82
N ILE A 176 28.52 7.63 0.61
CA ILE A 176 29.59 7.80 -0.41
C ILE A 176 29.65 9.24 -0.96
N GLY A 177 28.53 9.97 -0.88
CA GLY A 177 28.34 11.28 -1.52
C GLY A 177 27.81 11.16 -2.95
N SER A 178 26.89 12.05 -3.34
CA SER A 178 26.13 11.96 -4.59
C SER A 178 27.01 11.99 -5.84
N ILE A 179 27.99 12.90 -5.91
CA ILE A 179 28.88 13.04 -7.06
C ILE A 179 29.76 11.80 -7.24
N ARG A 180 30.38 11.31 -6.15
CA ARG A 180 31.25 10.13 -6.21
C ARG A 180 30.44 8.89 -6.57
N ARG A 181 29.27 8.69 -5.95
CA ARG A 181 28.38 7.57 -6.29
C ARG A 181 27.97 7.61 -7.76
N ALA A 182 27.50 8.75 -8.27
CA ALA A 182 27.07 8.88 -9.67
C ALA A 182 28.22 8.62 -10.65
N THR A 183 29.41 9.16 -10.38
CA THR A 183 30.61 8.97 -11.21
C THR A 183 31.01 7.50 -11.27
N GLN A 184 31.14 6.85 -10.11
CA GLN A 184 31.58 5.46 -10.02
C GLN A 184 30.53 4.49 -10.58
N ARG A 185 29.25 4.75 -10.33
CA ARG A 185 28.13 4.00 -10.89
C ARG A 185 28.16 4.02 -12.41
N ARG A 186 28.24 5.21 -13.00
CA ARG A 186 28.31 5.36 -14.45
C ARG A 186 29.53 4.65 -15.05
N GLN A 187 30.73 4.90 -14.51
CA GLN A 187 31.95 4.25 -14.99
C GLN A 187 31.85 2.73 -14.93
N LEU A 188 31.32 2.19 -13.82
CA LEU A 188 31.18 0.74 -13.66
C LEU A 188 30.13 0.14 -14.60
N GLN A 189 28.98 0.79 -14.76
CA GLN A 189 27.91 0.37 -15.68
C GLN A 189 28.43 0.29 -17.14
N GLU A 190 29.20 1.29 -17.59
CA GLU A 190 29.81 1.30 -18.93
C GLU A 190 30.84 0.16 -19.14
N HIS A 191 31.39 -0.42 -18.07
CA HIS A 191 32.48 -1.41 -18.12
C HIS A 191 32.11 -2.80 -17.58
N LEU A 192 30.83 -3.15 -17.46
CA LEU A 192 30.41 -4.44 -16.88
C LEU A 192 30.89 -5.69 -17.64
N SER A 193 31.34 -5.54 -18.90
CA SER A 193 31.95 -6.63 -19.68
C SER A 193 33.14 -7.28 -18.97
N ILE A 194 33.76 -6.62 -17.98
CA ILE A 194 34.84 -7.16 -17.16
C ILE A 194 34.47 -8.47 -16.46
N VAL A 195 33.21 -8.64 -16.03
CA VAL A 195 32.75 -9.84 -15.31
C VAL A 195 32.76 -11.08 -16.22
N LEU A 196 32.52 -10.86 -17.52
CA LEU A 196 32.48 -11.92 -18.55
C LEU A 196 33.87 -12.36 -19.03
N GLN A 197 34.92 -11.64 -18.64
CA GLN A 197 36.30 -11.85 -19.10
C GLN A 197 37.17 -12.59 -18.08
N SER A 198 36.56 -13.13 -17.02
CA SER A 198 37.25 -13.92 -16.01
C SER A 198 37.86 -15.20 -16.60
N PRO A 199 39.08 -15.59 -16.20
CA PRO A 199 39.73 -16.83 -16.66
C PRO A 199 39.18 -18.09 -15.98
N LEU A 200 38.26 -17.96 -15.02
CA LEU A 200 37.71 -19.06 -14.25
C LEU A 200 36.83 -20.00 -15.11
N ASN A 201 36.95 -21.30 -14.86
CA ASN A 201 36.25 -22.34 -15.64
C ASN A 201 35.87 -23.60 -14.83
N GLY A 202 36.10 -23.62 -13.51
CA GLY A 202 35.70 -24.72 -12.63
C GLY A 202 34.21 -24.68 -12.28
N GLU A 203 33.62 -25.83 -11.89
CA GLU A 203 32.18 -25.94 -11.58
C GLU A 203 31.74 -25.03 -10.42
N GLU A 204 32.52 -24.96 -9.34
CA GLU A 204 32.26 -24.04 -8.21
C GLU A 204 32.45 -22.57 -8.62
N ASP A 205 33.40 -22.29 -9.51
CA ASP A 205 33.64 -20.93 -10.03
C ASP A 205 32.46 -20.45 -10.89
N MET A 206 31.80 -21.35 -11.62
CA MET A 206 30.65 -21.00 -12.46
C MET A 206 29.48 -20.47 -11.65
N GLN A 207 29.25 -20.97 -10.43
CA GLN A 207 28.20 -20.44 -9.55
C GLN A 207 28.50 -18.99 -9.15
N LEU A 208 29.76 -18.67 -8.85
CA LEU A 208 30.19 -17.31 -8.53
C LEU A 208 30.08 -16.39 -9.75
N LEU A 209 30.47 -16.87 -10.93
CA LEU A 209 30.37 -16.12 -12.18
C LEU A 209 28.92 -15.84 -12.59
N VAL A 210 28.02 -16.82 -12.43
CA VAL A 210 26.58 -16.64 -12.64
C VAL A 210 26.06 -15.55 -11.71
N ARG A 211 26.36 -15.63 -10.41
CA ARG A 211 25.96 -14.62 -9.43
C ARG A 211 26.53 -13.23 -9.74
N ALA A 212 27.81 -13.13 -10.11
CA ALA A 212 28.42 -11.86 -10.45
C ALA A 212 27.81 -11.23 -11.72
N THR A 213 27.51 -12.05 -12.73
CA THR A 213 26.85 -11.61 -13.97
C THR A 213 25.42 -11.16 -13.70
N ASP A 214 24.71 -11.91 -12.86
CA ASP A 214 23.36 -11.58 -12.39
C ASP A 214 23.32 -10.25 -11.62
N THR A 215 24.25 -10.03 -10.69
CA THR A 215 24.45 -8.73 -10.03
C THR A 215 24.73 -7.61 -11.03
N ALA A 216 25.50 -7.87 -12.10
CA ALA A 216 25.78 -6.89 -13.14
C ALA A 216 24.53 -6.53 -13.96
N VAL A 217 23.70 -7.51 -14.32
CA VAL A 217 22.45 -7.30 -15.07
C VAL A 217 21.46 -6.49 -14.23
N ARG A 218 21.24 -6.85 -12.96
CA ARG A 218 20.37 -6.07 -12.07
C ARG A 218 20.87 -4.63 -11.87
N PHE A 219 22.18 -4.43 -11.83
CA PHE A 219 22.75 -3.08 -11.75
C PHE A 219 22.48 -2.23 -13.00
N LEU A 220 22.31 -2.85 -14.17
CA LEU A 220 21.88 -2.16 -15.39
C LEU A 220 20.39 -1.87 -15.41
N ALA A 221 19.55 -2.73 -14.83
CA ALA A 221 18.12 -2.48 -14.71
C ALA A 221 17.82 -1.19 -13.89
N GLU A 222 18.75 -0.79 -13.03
CA GLU A 222 18.68 0.48 -12.29
C GLU A 222 19.42 1.65 -12.98
N ALA A 223 19.74 1.57 -14.28
CA ALA A 223 20.38 2.66 -14.98
C ALA A 223 19.51 3.93 -14.97
N ILE A 224 20.12 5.08 -14.64
CA ILE A 224 19.40 6.37 -14.53
C ILE A 224 19.25 7.04 -15.90
N HIS A 225 20.10 6.67 -16.87
CA HIS A 225 20.16 7.30 -18.18
C HIS A 225 20.35 6.23 -19.27
N GLY A 226 19.36 6.09 -20.16
CA GLY A 226 19.40 5.18 -21.30
C GLY A 226 18.97 3.76 -20.97
N GLU A 227 18.70 2.99 -22.01
CA GLU A 227 18.33 1.58 -21.91
C GLU A 227 19.53 0.73 -21.47
N PRO A 228 19.32 -0.42 -20.77
CA PRO A 228 20.41 -1.30 -20.33
C PRO A 228 21.42 -1.67 -21.44
N GLN A 229 20.93 -1.84 -22.68
CA GLN A 229 21.74 -2.18 -23.85
C GLN A 229 22.62 -1.03 -24.35
N GLU A 230 22.13 0.21 -24.25
CA GLU A 230 22.86 1.41 -24.65
C GLU A 230 23.96 1.75 -23.65
N VAL A 231 23.67 1.57 -22.36
CA VAL A 231 24.62 1.89 -21.28
C VAL A 231 25.84 0.96 -21.29
N ALA A 232 25.64 -0.32 -21.63
CA ALA A 232 26.69 -1.34 -21.55
C ALA A 232 26.83 -2.18 -22.84
N GLU A 233 26.94 -1.52 -23.99
CA GLU A 233 27.06 -2.18 -25.32
C GLU A 233 28.13 -3.30 -25.35
N ALA A 234 29.29 -3.07 -24.74
CA ALA A 234 30.39 -4.04 -24.68
C ALA A 234 30.04 -5.31 -23.87
N PHE A 235 29.19 -5.18 -22.84
CA PHE A 235 28.72 -6.31 -22.04
C PHE A 235 27.77 -7.17 -22.88
N TRP A 236 26.75 -6.57 -23.47
CA TRP A 236 25.72 -7.28 -24.25
C TRP A 236 26.30 -7.94 -25.50
N SER A 237 27.22 -7.27 -26.20
CA SER A 237 27.92 -7.87 -27.35
C SER A 237 28.83 -9.05 -26.98
N SER A 238 29.38 -9.08 -25.76
CA SER A 238 30.25 -10.15 -25.28
C SER A 238 29.49 -11.32 -24.66
N LEU A 239 28.33 -11.07 -24.06
CA LEU A 239 27.54 -12.05 -23.30
C LEU A 239 27.25 -13.35 -24.05
N PRO A 240 26.76 -13.38 -25.32
CA PRO A 240 26.47 -14.62 -26.03
C PRO A 240 27.71 -15.52 -26.18
N THR A 241 28.89 -14.91 -26.26
CA THR A 241 30.16 -15.63 -26.44
C THR A 241 30.87 -15.96 -25.12
N SER A 242 30.29 -15.56 -23.98
CA SER A 242 30.88 -15.78 -22.66
C SER A 242 30.79 -17.25 -22.23
N THR A 243 31.67 -17.67 -21.32
CA THR A 243 31.62 -19.01 -20.71
C THR A 243 30.38 -19.17 -19.83
N VAL A 244 29.97 -18.10 -19.14
CA VAL A 244 28.81 -18.04 -18.25
C VAL A 244 27.52 -18.30 -19.01
N TRP A 245 27.27 -17.56 -20.09
CA TRP A 245 26.06 -17.72 -20.88
C TRP A 245 25.94 -19.12 -21.50
N ARG A 246 27.03 -19.63 -22.07
CA ARG A 246 27.04 -21.01 -22.62
C ARG A 246 26.76 -22.07 -21.56
N HIS A 247 27.24 -21.87 -20.33
CA HIS A 247 26.92 -22.76 -19.22
C HIS A 247 25.44 -22.67 -18.83
N CYS A 248 24.89 -21.46 -18.73
CA CYS A 248 23.47 -21.25 -18.46
C CYS A 248 22.58 -21.94 -19.51
N VAL A 249 22.85 -21.71 -20.79
CA VAL A 249 22.14 -22.37 -21.90
C VAL A 249 22.32 -23.91 -21.85
N GLY A 250 23.51 -24.39 -21.50
CA GLY A 250 23.78 -25.80 -21.28
C GLY A 250 22.96 -26.41 -20.13
N CYS A 251 22.79 -25.68 -19.03
CA CYS A 251 21.94 -26.08 -17.91
C CYS A 251 20.45 -26.08 -18.27
N LEU A 252 19.99 -25.13 -19.10
CA LEU A 252 18.61 -25.12 -19.62
C LEU A 252 18.34 -26.33 -20.53
N ALA A 253 19.31 -26.70 -21.38
CA ALA A 253 19.18 -27.82 -22.31
C ALA A 253 19.50 -29.21 -21.69
N GLY A 254 20.00 -29.25 -20.45
CA GLY A 254 20.50 -30.45 -19.79
C GLY A 254 19.41 -31.37 -19.21
N SER A 255 19.78 -32.60 -18.84
CA SER A 255 18.88 -33.61 -18.26
C SER A 255 18.66 -33.48 -16.75
N THR A 256 19.32 -32.52 -16.09
CA THR A 256 19.15 -32.22 -14.66
C THR A 256 17.97 -31.27 -14.47
N THR A 257 16.78 -31.84 -14.41
CA THR A 257 15.54 -31.13 -14.03
C THR A 257 15.32 -31.23 -12.52
N PRO A 258 15.03 -30.13 -11.80
CA PRO A 258 14.86 -28.74 -12.28
C PRO A 258 16.20 -28.01 -12.51
N CYS A 259 16.17 -26.97 -13.35
CA CYS A 259 17.32 -26.07 -13.57
C CYS A 259 17.72 -25.36 -12.26
N PRO A 260 19.01 -25.12 -11.96
CA PRO A 260 19.41 -24.37 -10.78
C PRO A 260 18.83 -22.95 -10.77
N GLU A 261 18.19 -22.53 -9.66
CA GLU A 261 17.51 -21.23 -9.54
C GLU A 261 18.39 -20.04 -9.95
N GLY A 262 19.64 -19.96 -9.48
CA GLY A 262 20.51 -18.84 -9.84
C GLY A 262 20.84 -18.75 -11.34
N VAL A 263 20.80 -19.88 -12.07
CA VAL A 263 20.94 -19.88 -13.53
C VAL A 263 19.65 -19.39 -14.18
N LEU A 264 18.50 -19.85 -13.70
CA LEU A 264 17.20 -19.47 -14.20
C LEU A 264 16.92 -17.98 -13.98
N ASP A 265 17.26 -17.44 -12.80
CA ASP A 265 17.17 -16.02 -12.47
C ASP A 265 18.02 -15.17 -13.42
N LEU A 266 19.31 -15.53 -13.60
CA LEU A 266 20.18 -14.81 -14.53
C LEU A 266 19.62 -14.82 -15.96
N VAL A 267 19.17 -15.98 -16.46
CA VAL A 267 18.61 -16.08 -17.82
C VAL A 267 17.37 -15.20 -17.96
N CYS A 268 16.44 -15.26 -16.99
CA CYS A 268 15.23 -14.46 -17.04
C CYS A 268 15.55 -12.96 -16.95
N ASP A 269 16.47 -12.54 -16.08
CA ASP A 269 16.86 -11.13 -15.92
C ASP A 269 17.58 -10.61 -17.18
N VAL A 270 18.41 -11.43 -17.81
CA VAL A 270 19.01 -11.14 -19.12
C VAL A 270 17.94 -10.92 -20.18
N LEU A 271 16.98 -11.85 -20.30
CA LEU A 271 15.92 -11.78 -21.32
C LEU A 271 15.01 -10.58 -21.11
N ARG A 272 14.64 -10.27 -19.87
CA ARG A 272 13.83 -9.08 -19.53
C ARG A 272 14.54 -7.75 -19.80
N SER A 273 15.87 -7.77 -19.87
CA SER A 273 16.67 -6.57 -20.13
C SER A 273 16.90 -6.31 -21.63
N LEU A 274 16.36 -7.17 -22.52
CA LEU A 274 16.49 -7.03 -23.98
C LEU A 274 15.36 -6.16 -24.56
N THR A 275 15.48 -4.84 -24.41
CA THR A 275 14.52 -3.85 -24.89
C THR A 275 14.74 -3.45 -26.35
N VAL A 276 15.95 -3.64 -26.90
CA VAL A 276 16.32 -3.34 -28.29
C VAL A 276 16.74 -4.61 -29.02
N LEU A 277 16.19 -4.84 -30.22
CA LEU A 277 16.48 -6.03 -31.02
C LEU A 277 17.70 -5.83 -31.93
N ASP A 278 18.90 -5.89 -31.33
CA ASP A 278 20.18 -5.89 -32.03
C ASP A 278 20.72 -7.31 -32.30
N ALA A 279 21.86 -7.43 -32.99
CA ALA A 279 22.45 -8.74 -33.31
C ALA A 279 22.83 -9.59 -32.08
N PRO A 280 23.39 -9.01 -30.98
CA PRO A 280 23.55 -9.71 -29.72
C PRO A 280 22.24 -10.21 -29.11
N ALA A 281 21.21 -9.38 -29.02
CA ALA A 281 19.90 -9.75 -28.49
C ALA A 281 19.26 -10.89 -29.30
N GLU A 282 19.31 -10.81 -30.63
CA GLU A 282 18.86 -11.89 -31.51
C GLU A 282 19.62 -13.20 -31.20
N THR A 283 20.94 -13.14 -31.00
CA THR A 283 21.75 -14.32 -30.68
C THR A 283 21.36 -14.92 -29.31
N ILE A 284 21.17 -14.10 -28.28
CA ILE A 284 20.75 -14.53 -26.94
C ILE A 284 19.41 -15.26 -27.00
N LEU A 285 18.42 -14.69 -27.71
CA LEU A 285 17.10 -15.28 -27.89
C LEU A 285 17.15 -16.59 -28.69
N LEU A 286 17.95 -16.63 -29.76
CA LEU A 286 18.16 -17.82 -30.59
C LEU A 286 18.89 -18.96 -29.86
N GLU A 287 19.62 -18.68 -28.79
CA GLU A 287 20.26 -19.70 -27.95
C GLU A 287 19.36 -20.18 -26.80
N ALA A 288 18.68 -19.25 -26.09
CA ALA A 288 17.88 -19.57 -24.92
C ALA A 288 16.54 -20.27 -25.25
N LEU A 289 15.78 -19.76 -26.23
CA LEU A 289 14.46 -20.30 -26.53
C LEU A 289 14.51 -21.75 -27.02
N PRO A 290 15.40 -22.16 -27.95
CA PRO A 290 15.47 -23.56 -28.37
C PRO A 290 15.85 -24.53 -27.25
N ALA A 291 16.58 -24.07 -26.22
CA ALA A 291 16.97 -24.89 -25.07
C ALA A 291 15.74 -25.38 -24.28
N VAL A 292 14.71 -24.53 -24.16
CA VAL A 292 13.47 -24.85 -23.42
C VAL A 292 12.33 -25.34 -24.32
N LEU A 293 12.42 -25.15 -25.65
CA LEU A 293 11.39 -25.57 -26.61
C LEU A 293 11.55 -27.01 -27.14
N GLN A 294 12.49 -27.78 -26.59
CA GLN A 294 12.71 -29.17 -27.00
C GLN A 294 11.42 -30.02 -26.91
N PRO A 295 11.22 -30.99 -27.82
CA PRO A 295 9.97 -31.74 -27.89
C PRO A 295 9.68 -32.50 -26.59
N VAL A 296 8.57 -32.15 -25.95
CA VAL A 296 8.06 -32.85 -24.76
C VAL A 296 7.64 -34.27 -25.15
N THR A 297 8.40 -35.27 -24.70
CA THR A 297 8.10 -36.69 -24.97
C THR A 297 7.05 -37.27 -24.01
N SER A 298 6.92 -36.71 -22.80
CA SER A 298 5.82 -36.99 -21.86
C SER A 298 5.49 -35.75 -21.01
N PRO A 299 4.20 -35.39 -20.84
CA PRO A 299 3.76 -34.24 -20.05
C PRO A 299 4.02 -34.39 -18.54
N SER A 300 4.23 -35.61 -18.05
CA SER A 300 4.53 -35.89 -16.64
C SER A 300 6.00 -35.67 -16.26
N THR A 301 6.89 -35.56 -17.25
CA THR A 301 8.33 -35.37 -17.07
C THR A 301 8.82 -34.03 -17.63
N ALA A 302 7.90 -33.19 -18.09
CA ALA A 302 8.20 -31.87 -18.61
C ALA A 302 8.44 -30.89 -17.45
N ASP A 303 9.55 -30.16 -17.51
CA ASP A 303 9.82 -29.05 -16.59
C ASP A 303 9.02 -27.82 -17.04
N TRP A 304 7.72 -27.84 -16.73
CA TRP A 304 6.77 -26.78 -17.08
C TRP A 304 7.18 -25.43 -16.52
N GLU A 305 7.83 -25.42 -15.35
CA GLU A 305 8.17 -24.21 -14.60
C GLU A 305 9.34 -23.48 -15.24
N THR A 306 10.48 -24.15 -15.44
CA THR A 306 11.65 -23.57 -16.14
C THR A 306 11.25 -23.07 -17.52
N MET A 307 10.51 -23.87 -18.28
CA MET A 307 10.04 -23.52 -19.61
C MET A 307 9.13 -22.29 -19.60
N SER A 308 8.12 -22.24 -18.71
CA SER A 308 7.21 -21.10 -18.61
C SER A 308 7.92 -19.81 -18.23
N ARG A 309 8.88 -19.85 -17.29
CA ARG A 309 9.62 -18.67 -16.81
C ARG A 309 10.49 -18.08 -17.91
N VAL A 310 11.28 -18.91 -18.60
CA VAL A 310 12.17 -18.46 -19.68
C VAL A 310 11.36 -17.90 -20.86
N ILE A 311 10.28 -18.57 -21.25
CA ILE A 311 9.45 -18.09 -22.36
C ILE A 311 8.76 -16.78 -21.95
N ALA A 312 8.14 -16.70 -20.76
CA ALA A 312 7.49 -15.48 -20.28
C ALA A 312 8.46 -14.29 -20.21
N ALA A 313 9.66 -14.49 -19.66
CA ALA A 313 10.71 -13.47 -19.61
C ALA A 313 11.12 -12.95 -21.01
N ALA A 314 11.21 -13.85 -22.01
CA ALA A 314 11.46 -13.44 -23.39
C ALA A 314 10.28 -12.66 -24.01
N LEU A 315 9.03 -12.98 -23.62
CA LEU A 315 7.83 -12.26 -24.08
C LEU A 315 7.71 -10.87 -23.43
N GLU A 316 8.21 -10.67 -22.22
CA GLU A 316 8.02 -9.40 -21.50
C GLU A 316 8.74 -8.22 -22.19
N ALA A 317 9.98 -8.42 -22.65
CA ALA A 317 10.81 -7.31 -23.12
C ALA A 317 10.88 -7.17 -24.65
N SER A 318 11.01 -8.28 -25.38
CA SER A 318 11.37 -8.23 -26.81
C SER A 318 10.19 -8.38 -27.77
N THR A 319 8.98 -8.59 -27.26
CA THR A 319 7.82 -8.97 -28.10
C THR A 319 7.44 -7.91 -29.11
N GLU A 320 7.30 -6.65 -28.68
CA GLU A 320 6.93 -5.56 -29.58
C GLU A 320 7.95 -5.40 -30.71
N ALA A 321 9.25 -5.37 -30.38
CA ALA A 321 10.33 -5.26 -31.36
C ALA A 321 10.34 -6.45 -32.35
N ILE A 322 10.26 -7.69 -31.86
CA ILE A 322 10.26 -8.88 -32.73
C ILE A 322 9.08 -8.85 -33.70
N ILE A 323 7.87 -8.49 -33.24
CA ILE A 323 6.68 -8.55 -34.08
C ILE A 323 6.61 -7.40 -35.07
N THR A 324 7.07 -6.22 -34.68
CA THR A 324 6.99 -5.02 -35.51
C THR A 324 8.11 -4.98 -36.53
N GLU A 325 9.33 -5.39 -36.15
CA GLU A 325 10.54 -5.24 -36.96
C GLU A 325 10.91 -6.50 -37.76
N GLN A 326 10.58 -7.71 -37.27
CA GLN A 326 10.94 -8.95 -37.97
C GLN A 326 9.82 -9.43 -38.91
N PRO A 327 10.15 -9.80 -40.16
CA PRO A 327 9.18 -10.42 -41.05
C PRO A 327 8.87 -11.88 -40.64
N PRO A 328 7.68 -12.41 -40.97
CA PRO A 328 7.21 -13.70 -40.45
C PRO A 328 8.04 -14.94 -40.84
N ASP A 329 8.86 -14.82 -41.88
CA ASP A 329 9.72 -15.87 -42.42
C ASP A 329 11.09 -15.96 -41.72
N ARG A 330 11.41 -15.00 -40.84
CA ARG A 330 12.64 -15.03 -40.05
C ARG A 330 12.58 -16.06 -38.93
N GLN A 331 13.73 -16.68 -38.66
CA GLN A 331 13.87 -17.73 -37.66
C GLN A 331 13.42 -17.29 -36.26
N LEU A 332 13.73 -16.06 -35.85
CA LEU A 332 13.34 -15.54 -34.55
C LEU A 332 11.81 -15.42 -34.42
N PHE A 333 11.12 -14.94 -35.45
CA PHE A 333 9.65 -14.86 -35.46
C PHE A 333 8.99 -16.25 -35.37
N LEU A 334 9.55 -17.24 -36.08
CA LEU A 334 9.07 -18.63 -36.04
C LEU A 334 9.28 -19.29 -34.67
N LEU A 335 10.45 -19.06 -34.05
CA LEU A 335 10.75 -19.54 -32.70
C LEU A 335 9.84 -18.89 -31.66
N PHE A 336 9.64 -17.59 -31.78
CA PHE A 336 8.74 -16.85 -30.91
C PHE A 336 7.29 -17.35 -31.02
N SER A 337 6.82 -17.62 -32.24
CA SER A 337 5.51 -18.24 -32.49
C SER A 337 5.42 -19.63 -31.85
N SER A 338 6.47 -20.44 -31.95
CA SER A 338 6.54 -21.76 -31.30
C SER A 338 6.54 -21.67 -29.77
N ALA A 339 7.16 -20.64 -29.21
CA ALA A 339 7.18 -20.37 -27.77
C ALA A 339 5.80 -19.93 -27.26
N ALA A 340 5.13 -19.07 -28.02
CA ALA A 340 3.76 -18.65 -27.77
C ALA A 340 2.80 -19.86 -27.78
N GLU A 341 2.88 -20.73 -28.80
CA GLU A 341 2.13 -21.99 -28.84
C GLU A 341 2.40 -22.88 -27.62
N ARG A 342 3.64 -22.90 -27.12
CA ARG A 342 4.00 -23.68 -25.93
C ARG A 342 3.33 -23.13 -24.67
N LEU A 343 3.26 -21.81 -24.49
CA LEU A 343 2.52 -21.21 -23.36
C LEU A 343 1.03 -21.55 -23.40
N VAL A 344 0.42 -21.51 -24.59
CA VAL A 344 -0.98 -21.96 -24.77
C VAL A 344 -1.14 -23.42 -24.35
N GLN A 345 -0.18 -24.29 -24.70
CA GLN A 345 -0.21 -25.68 -24.26
C GLN A 345 -0.11 -25.82 -22.74
N VAL A 346 0.68 -24.98 -22.04
CA VAL A 346 0.73 -24.96 -20.57
C VAL A 346 -0.66 -24.65 -19.99
N LEU A 347 -1.34 -23.63 -20.54
CA LEU A 347 -2.69 -23.25 -20.12
C LEU A 347 -3.71 -24.36 -20.39
N GLN A 348 -3.58 -25.07 -21.50
CA GLN A 348 -4.48 -26.18 -21.88
C GLN A 348 -4.20 -27.48 -21.13
N ALA A 349 -2.97 -27.68 -20.62
CA ALA A 349 -2.58 -28.91 -19.92
C ALA A 349 -3.13 -28.93 -18.48
N PRO A 350 -4.03 -29.88 -18.14
CA PRO A 350 -4.61 -29.97 -16.80
C PRO A 350 -3.59 -30.37 -15.73
N THR A 351 -2.47 -31.01 -16.13
CA THR A 351 -1.39 -31.43 -15.24
C THR A 351 -0.32 -30.35 -15.00
N ALA A 352 -0.43 -29.17 -15.64
CA ALA A 352 0.55 -28.11 -15.44
C ALA A 352 0.49 -27.58 -13.98
N PRO A 353 1.64 -27.42 -13.31
CA PRO A 353 1.69 -26.94 -11.94
C PRO A 353 1.20 -25.48 -11.85
N SER A 354 0.67 -25.14 -10.68
CA SER A 354 0.19 -23.78 -10.35
C SER A 354 1.23 -22.69 -10.63
N SER A 355 2.49 -22.93 -10.28
CA SER A 355 3.62 -22.01 -10.53
C SER A 355 3.77 -21.71 -12.02
N ALA A 356 3.80 -22.74 -12.87
CA ALA A 356 3.92 -22.56 -14.32
C ALA A 356 2.73 -21.79 -14.93
N VAL A 357 1.52 -22.01 -14.43
CA VAL A 357 0.33 -21.26 -14.88
C VAL A 357 0.44 -19.79 -14.49
N ASN A 358 0.89 -19.49 -13.27
CA ASN A 358 1.10 -18.12 -12.82
C ASN A 358 2.13 -17.39 -13.70
N HIS A 359 3.28 -18.01 -13.98
CA HIS A 359 4.28 -17.41 -14.88
C HIS A 359 3.72 -17.12 -16.29
N VAL A 360 2.86 -18.00 -16.82
CA VAL A 360 2.19 -17.75 -18.11
C VAL A 360 1.23 -16.57 -18.00
N CYS A 361 0.44 -16.49 -16.93
CA CYS A 361 -0.47 -15.38 -16.67
C CYS A 361 0.26 -14.04 -16.51
N GLU A 362 1.40 -14.03 -15.82
CA GLU A 362 2.30 -12.88 -15.66
C GLU A 362 2.80 -12.39 -17.02
N GLY A 363 3.40 -13.29 -17.82
CA GLY A 363 3.91 -12.95 -19.14
C GLY A 363 2.83 -12.47 -20.11
N ILE A 364 1.63 -13.06 -20.08
CA ILE A 364 0.48 -12.58 -20.88
C ILE A 364 0.01 -11.22 -20.38
N SER A 365 -0.04 -11.00 -19.07
CA SER A 365 -0.45 -9.72 -18.49
C SER A 365 0.51 -8.59 -18.86
N ALA A 366 1.83 -8.84 -18.79
CA ALA A 366 2.84 -7.90 -19.24
C ALA A 366 2.72 -7.62 -20.75
N LEU A 367 2.47 -8.66 -21.56
CA LEU A 367 2.24 -8.49 -22.99
C LEU A 367 0.99 -7.64 -23.28
N VAL A 368 -0.11 -7.86 -22.55
CA VAL A 368 -1.33 -7.05 -22.68
C VAL A 368 -1.03 -5.59 -22.34
N GLN A 369 -0.24 -5.34 -21.30
CA GLN A 369 0.16 -3.98 -20.90
C GLN A 369 0.96 -3.29 -22.01
N VAL A 370 1.96 -3.96 -22.59
CA VAL A 370 2.76 -3.41 -23.69
C VAL A 370 1.87 -3.06 -24.89
N LEU A 371 0.94 -3.96 -25.23
CA LEU A 371 0.08 -3.80 -26.41
C LEU A 371 -1.12 -2.87 -26.19
N GLN A 372 -1.47 -2.54 -24.95
CA GLN A 372 -2.59 -1.65 -24.64
C GLN A 372 -2.32 -0.26 -25.22
N PRO A 373 -3.21 0.28 -26.09
CA PRO A 373 -3.08 1.63 -26.61
C PRO A 373 -3.23 2.65 -25.48
N ALA A 374 -2.34 3.65 -25.44
CA ALA A 374 -2.42 4.73 -24.46
C ALA A 374 -3.55 5.70 -24.84
N PRO A 375 -4.42 6.12 -23.91
CA PRO A 375 -5.42 7.16 -24.19
C PRO A 375 -4.70 8.47 -24.53
N ILE A 376 -5.20 9.18 -25.55
CA ILE A 376 -4.66 10.50 -25.91
C ILE A 376 -5.31 11.51 -24.95
N PRO A 377 -4.54 12.21 -24.11
CA PRO A 377 -5.10 13.17 -23.16
C PRO A 377 -5.78 14.34 -23.89
N GLU A 378 -6.73 14.99 -23.23
CA GLU A 378 -7.25 16.28 -23.69
C GLU A 378 -6.20 17.38 -23.44
N MET A 379 -6.12 18.37 -24.34
CA MET A 379 -5.16 19.48 -24.20
C MET A 379 -5.61 20.41 -23.06
N ASP A 380 -4.76 20.62 -22.06
CA ASP A 380 -5.03 21.60 -21.01
C ASP A 380 -4.97 23.01 -21.63
N PRO A 381 -5.87 23.94 -21.25
CA PRO A 381 -5.80 25.33 -21.72
C PRO A 381 -4.48 26.06 -21.39
N THR A 382 -3.64 25.52 -20.50
CA THR A 382 -2.33 26.08 -20.12
C THR A 382 -1.14 25.46 -20.86
N ASP A 383 -1.36 24.37 -21.60
CA ASP A 383 -0.32 23.70 -22.38
C ASP A 383 0.08 24.50 -23.63
N ASP A 384 1.34 24.40 -24.04
CA ASP A 384 1.77 24.91 -25.34
C ASP A 384 1.22 24.03 -26.48
N PRO A 385 0.53 24.59 -27.48
CA PRO A 385 -0.08 23.80 -28.55
C PRO A 385 0.92 23.04 -29.45
N GLU A 386 2.16 23.51 -29.59
CA GLU A 386 3.18 22.86 -30.41
C GLU A 386 3.78 21.66 -29.66
N ASP A 387 4.14 21.85 -28.39
CA ASP A 387 4.65 20.78 -27.52
C ASP A 387 3.60 19.67 -27.34
N PHE A 388 2.34 20.04 -27.12
CA PHE A 388 1.23 19.08 -27.03
C PHE A 388 1.04 18.30 -28.33
N GLN A 389 1.15 18.96 -29.49
CA GLN A 389 1.03 18.27 -30.79
C GLN A 389 2.18 17.29 -31.05
N GLU A 390 3.40 17.61 -30.62
CA GLU A 390 4.54 16.69 -30.71
C GLU A 390 4.31 15.45 -29.84
N VAL A 391 3.92 15.63 -28.58
CA VAL A 391 3.62 14.53 -27.65
C VAL A 391 2.47 13.66 -28.19
N VAL A 392 1.36 14.27 -28.62
CA VAL A 392 0.24 13.54 -29.23
C VAL A 392 0.65 12.83 -30.53
N GLY A 393 1.54 13.44 -31.33
CA GLY A 393 2.10 12.82 -32.53
C GLY A 393 2.88 11.54 -32.21
N CYS A 394 3.75 11.60 -31.20
CA CYS A 394 4.50 10.45 -30.68
C CYS A 394 3.56 9.36 -30.15
N MET A 395 2.56 9.72 -29.34
CA MET A 395 1.58 8.76 -28.80
C MET A 395 0.75 8.10 -29.91
N LYS A 396 0.32 8.85 -30.92
CA LYS A 396 -0.41 8.30 -32.09
C LYS A 396 0.45 7.32 -32.88
N SER A 397 1.73 7.64 -33.08
CA SER A 397 2.68 6.76 -33.76
C SER A 397 2.88 5.47 -32.97
N ALA A 398 3.12 5.55 -31.66
CA ALA A 398 3.26 4.40 -30.78
C ALA A 398 1.99 3.52 -30.78
N ASN A 399 0.81 4.12 -30.65
CA ASN A 399 -0.47 3.41 -30.71
C ASN A 399 -0.69 2.72 -32.07
N ALA A 400 -0.24 3.30 -33.18
CA ALA A 400 -0.32 2.68 -34.50
C ALA A 400 0.58 1.44 -34.60
N THR A 401 1.79 1.50 -34.03
CA THR A 401 2.71 0.36 -33.92
C THR A 401 2.11 -0.77 -33.08
N LYS A 402 1.57 -0.45 -31.89
CA LYS A 402 0.86 -1.41 -31.04
C LYS A 402 -0.32 -2.06 -31.75
N ALA A 403 -1.13 -1.27 -32.47
CA ALA A 403 -2.25 -1.78 -33.26
C ALA A 403 -1.79 -2.75 -34.36
N ALA A 404 -0.68 -2.47 -35.04
CA ALA A 404 -0.11 -3.38 -36.04
C ALA A 404 0.42 -4.69 -35.42
N ALA A 405 1.06 -4.61 -34.24
CA ALA A 405 1.51 -5.79 -33.49
C ALA A 405 0.33 -6.65 -33.02
N MET A 406 -0.73 -6.00 -32.53
CA MET A 406 -1.98 -6.65 -32.12
C MET A 406 -2.62 -7.46 -33.25
N VAL A 407 -2.62 -6.95 -34.48
CA VAL A 407 -3.17 -7.67 -35.63
C VAL A 407 -2.41 -8.99 -35.88
N LYS A 408 -1.08 -8.98 -35.74
CA LYS A 408 -0.24 -10.18 -35.92
C LYS A 408 -0.40 -11.18 -34.77
N LEU A 409 -0.52 -10.69 -33.52
CA LEU A 409 -0.66 -11.52 -32.33
C LEU A 409 -2.07 -12.04 -32.06
N ARG A 410 -3.09 -11.48 -32.73
CA ARG A 410 -4.49 -11.81 -32.48
C ARG A 410 -4.78 -13.32 -32.38
N PRO A 411 -4.29 -14.19 -33.27
CA PRO A 411 -4.55 -15.63 -33.16
C PRO A 411 -4.01 -16.24 -31.87
N PHE A 412 -2.83 -15.83 -31.43
CA PHE A 412 -2.22 -16.29 -30.18
C PHE A 412 -2.99 -15.77 -28.97
N LEU A 413 -3.29 -14.47 -28.93
CA LEU A 413 -4.01 -13.87 -27.80
C LEU A 413 -5.42 -14.45 -27.64
N VAL A 414 -6.14 -14.72 -28.75
CA VAL A 414 -7.45 -15.41 -28.73
C VAL A 414 -7.31 -16.86 -28.25
N ALA A 415 -6.25 -17.57 -28.64
CA ALA A 415 -5.99 -18.91 -28.14
C ALA A 415 -5.71 -18.92 -26.63
N CYS A 416 -4.97 -17.93 -26.12
CA CYS A 416 -4.77 -17.70 -24.69
C CYS A 416 -6.09 -17.40 -23.97
N GLU A 417 -6.88 -16.43 -24.46
CA GLU A 417 -8.19 -16.08 -23.89
C GLU A 417 -9.11 -17.30 -23.79
N THR A 418 -9.18 -18.10 -24.86
CA THR A 418 -9.96 -19.34 -24.91
C THR A 418 -9.44 -20.39 -23.92
N ALA A 419 -8.12 -20.55 -23.81
CA ALA A 419 -7.49 -21.51 -22.89
C ALA A 419 -7.72 -21.11 -21.42
N LEU A 420 -7.58 -19.81 -21.09
CA LEU A 420 -7.87 -19.24 -19.78
C LEU A 420 -9.34 -19.47 -19.41
N ALA A 421 -10.28 -19.11 -20.30
CA ALA A 421 -11.70 -19.33 -20.09
C ALA A 421 -12.02 -20.81 -19.86
N THR A 422 -11.40 -21.71 -20.64
CA THR A 422 -11.57 -23.16 -20.48
C THR A 422 -11.07 -23.67 -19.13
N ARG A 423 -9.95 -23.14 -18.65
CA ARG A 423 -9.38 -23.54 -17.36
C ARG A 423 -10.18 -22.98 -16.18
N LEU A 424 -10.65 -21.74 -16.28
CA LEU A 424 -11.56 -21.13 -15.33
C LEU A 424 -12.87 -21.92 -15.21
N ALA A 425 -13.44 -22.39 -16.32
CA ALA A 425 -14.65 -23.21 -16.32
C ALA A 425 -14.45 -24.58 -15.67
N LYS A 426 -13.29 -25.23 -15.87
CA LYS A 426 -13.03 -26.62 -15.42
C LYS A 426 -12.42 -26.74 -14.01
N SER A 427 -12.29 -25.64 -13.27
CA SER A 427 -11.63 -25.65 -11.97
C SER A 427 -12.55 -26.24 -10.88
N ASP A 428 -12.20 -27.44 -10.39
CA ASP A 428 -12.94 -28.14 -9.33
C ASP A 428 -12.90 -27.43 -7.95
N SER A 429 -12.05 -26.40 -7.79
CA SER A 429 -11.79 -25.68 -6.53
C SER A 429 -12.68 -24.43 -6.30
N ALA A 430 -13.81 -24.36 -7.01
CA ALA A 430 -14.48 -23.12 -7.38
C ALA A 430 -14.89 -22.16 -6.25
N ARG A 431 -15.35 -22.61 -5.08
CA ARG A 431 -15.97 -21.69 -4.09
C ARG A 431 -15.01 -20.80 -3.33
N ALA A 432 -13.78 -21.26 -3.05
CA ALA A 432 -12.79 -20.44 -2.34
C ALA A 432 -12.20 -19.39 -3.29
N GLY A 433 -11.78 -19.79 -4.49
CA GLY A 433 -11.23 -18.87 -5.48
C GLY A 433 -12.23 -17.84 -6.01
N TRP A 434 -13.53 -18.15 -6.05
CA TRP A 434 -14.56 -17.15 -6.40
C TRP A 434 -14.68 -16.03 -5.37
N ARG A 435 -14.36 -16.27 -4.09
CA ARG A 435 -14.35 -15.20 -3.08
C ARG A 435 -13.19 -14.25 -3.33
N SER A 436 -11.97 -14.77 -3.51
CA SER A 436 -10.81 -13.95 -3.83
C SER A 436 -11.02 -13.09 -5.09
N ILE A 437 -11.69 -13.65 -6.10
CA ILE A 437 -12.08 -12.91 -7.30
C ILE A 437 -13.14 -11.84 -6.99
N ALA A 438 -14.18 -12.16 -6.23
CA ALA A 438 -15.20 -11.19 -5.83
C ALA A 438 -14.61 -10.03 -5.00
N ASP A 439 -13.69 -10.35 -4.09
CA ASP A 439 -12.98 -9.40 -3.23
C ASP A 439 -12.09 -8.49 -4.10
N TYR A 440 -11.32 -9.07 -5.04
CA TYR A 440 -10.55 -8.30 -6.02
C TYR A 440 -11.42 -7.33 -6.83
N VAL A 441 -12.57 -7.80 -7.35
CA VAL A 441 -13.47 -6.94 -8.11
C VAL A 441 -14.05 -5.83 -7.24
N THR A 442 -14.38 -6.13 -5.99
CA THR A 442 -14.94 -5.14 -5.06
C THR A 442 -13.91 -4.09 -4.68
N GLN A 443 -12.69 -4.52 -4.34
CA GLN A 443 -11.57 -3.65 -3.99
C GLN A 443 -11.23 -2.71 -5.15
N ARG A 444 -11.15 -3.23 -6.38
CA ARG A 444 -10.92 -2.42 -7.59
C ARG A 444 -12.01 -1.36 -7.83
N LEU A 445 -13.25 -1.61 -7.40
CA LEU A 445 -14.32 -0.60 -7.48
C LEU A 445 -14.20 0.49 -6.41
N LEU A 446 -13.58 0.18 -5.25
CA LEU A 446 -13.39 1.11 -4.14
C LEU A 446 -12.16 2.01 -4.35
N ASP A 447 -11.05 1.44 -4.81
CA ASP A 447 -9.76 2.14 -4.91
C ASP A 447 -9.71 3.19 -6.03
N GLY A 448 -10.70 3.19 -6.93
CA GLY A 448 -10.87 4.22 -7.97
C GLY A 448 -9.67 4.31 -8.92
N GLU A 449 -9.71 3.60 -10.04
CA GLU A 449 -8.72 3.66 -11.14
C GLU A 449 -7.23 3.55 -10.77
N ALA A 450 -6.86 3.17 -9.56
CA ALA A 450 -5.56 2.57 -9.34
C ALA A 450 -5.56 1.25 -10.12
N GLU A 451 -5.07 1.28 -11.36
CA GLU A 451 -4.49 0.09 -11.96
C GLU A 451 -3.29 -0.29 -11.10
N ASP A 452 -3.54 -0.83 -9.91
CA ASP A 452 -2.51 -1.51 -9.14
C ASP A 452 -2.19 -2.75 -9.97
N PHE A 453 -1.16 -2.59 -10.80
CA PHE A 453 -0.60 -3.60 -11.67
C PHE A 453 0.11 -4.66 -10.83
N GLN A 454 -0.64 -5.33 -9.95
CA GLN A 454 -0.22 -6.63 -9.44
C GLN A 454 -0.20 -7.58 -10.63
N ILE A 455 1.02 -7.82 -11.11
CA ILE A 455 1.33 -8.83 -12.11
C ILE A 455 1.46 -10.18 -11.40
N VAL A 456 1.99 -10.17 -10.17
CA VAL A 456 2.21 -11.36 -9.34
C VAL A 456 0.99 -11.66 -8.48
N HIS A 457 0.43 -12.85 -8.65
CA HIS A 457 -0.65 -13.36 -7.82
C HIS A 457 -0.22 -14.66 -7.13
N GLU A 458 -0.32 -14.73 -5.81
CA GLU A 458 -0.07 -15.98 -5.06
C GLU A 458 -1.14 -17.04 -5.38
N GLU A 459 -2.37 -16.61 -5.73
CA GLU A 459 -3.48 -17.49 -6.05
C GLU A 459 -3.70 -17.63 -7.57
N VAL A 460 -3.61 -18.86 -8.08
CA VAL A 460 -3.75 -19.18 -9.51
C VAL A 460 -5.11 -18.80 -10.08
N MET A 461 -6.19 -18.98 -9.32
CA MET A 461 -7.53 -18.65 -9.79
C MET A 461 -7.70 -17.15 -10.01
N LEU A 462 -7.10 -16.34 -9.13
CA LEU A 462 -7.05 -14.90 -9.29
C LEU A 462 -6.22 -14.55 -10.52
N ALA A 463 -5.02 -15.12 -10.67
CA ALA A 463 -4.15 -14.91 -11.83
C ALA A 463 -4.83 -15.22 -13.17
N LEU A 464 -5.53 -16.36 -13.24
CA LEU A 464 -6.28 -16.76 -14.43
C LEU A 464 -7.39 -15.77 -14.76
N TYR A 465 -8.14 -15.33 -13.75
CA TYR A 465 -9.26 -14.40 -13.94
C TYR A 465 -8.78 -13.00 -14.33
N THR A 466 -7.79 -12.43 -13.63
CA THR A 466 -7.25 -11.10 -13.93
C THR A 466 -6.63 -11.06 -15.33
N THR A 467 -5.92 -12.11 -15.73
CA THR A 467 -5.35 -12.24 -17.08
C THR A 467 -6.45 -12.38 -18.14
N TYR A 468 -7.48 -13.19 -17.90
CA TYR A 468 -8.64 -13.32 -18.80
C TYR A 468 -9.39 -12.00 -18.97
N GLU A 469 -9.60 -11.27 -17.87
CA GLU A 469 -10.26 -9.96 -17.88
C GLU A 469 -9.43 -8.92 -18.66
N ARG A 470 -8.11 -8.90 -18.45
CA ARG A 470 -7.17 -8.03 -19.19
C ARG A 470 -7.21 -8.32 -20.70
N LEU A 471 -7.14 -9.59 -21.10
CA LEU A 471 -7.25 -9.99 -22.50
C LEU A 471 -8.60 -9.64 -23.11
N SER A 472 -9.70 -9.86 -22.38
CA SER A 472 -11.06 -9.53 -22.84
C SER A 472 -11.22 -8.03 -23.09
N ARG A 473 -10.58 -7.17 -22.28
CA ARG A 473 -10.55 -5.72 -22.52
C ARG A 473 -9.78 -5.34 -23.78
N LEU A 474 -8.64 -6.02 -24.03
CA LEU A 474 -7.78 -5.74 -25.17
C LEU A 474 -8.35 -6.26 -26.51
N LEU A 475 -8.91 -7.48 -26.53
CA LEU A 475 -9.41 -8.15 -27.73
C LEU A 475 -10.90 -7.92 -28.02
N GLY A 476 -11.65 -7.53 -27.00
CA GLY A 476 -13.09 -7.74 -26.91
C GLY A 476 -13.40 -9.13 -26.31
N PRO A 477 -14.54 -9.29 -25.61
CA PRO A 477 -14.88 -10.54 -24.95
C PRO A 477 -15.24 -11.65 -25.95
N LEU A 478 -14.97 -12.90 -25.57
CA LEU A 478 -15.48 -14.08 -26.29
C LEU A 478 -17.00 -14.02 -26.51
N THR A 479 -17.46 -14.52 -27.65
CA THR A 479 -18.88 -14.47 -27.99
C THR A 479 -19.70 -15.48 -27.18
N ALA A 480 -20.99 -15.21 -26.97
CA ALA A 480 -21.91 -16.12 -26.28
C ALA A 480 -21.86 -17.60 -26.77
N PRO A 481 -21.83 -17.91 -28.08
CA PRO A 481 -21.71 -19.31 -28.54
C PRO A 481 -20.36 -19.95 -28.20
N GLU A 482 -19.26 -19.19 -28.23
CA GLU A 482 -17.94 -19.68 -27.82
C GLU A 482 -17.93 -20.01 -26.33
N LEU A 483 -18.43 -19.10 -25.50
CA LEU A 483 -18.55 -19.33 -24.05
C LEU A 483 -19.42 -20.53 -23.71
N HIS A 484 -20.55 -20.71 -24.43
CA HIS A 484 -21.42 -21.87 -24.24
C HIS A 484 -20.72 -23.20 -24.62
N SER A 485 -19.84 -23.17 -25.63
CA SER A 485 -19.05 -24.35 -26.01
C SER A 485 -17.97 -24.71 -24.98
N ILE A 486 -17.44 -23.71 -24.27
CA ILE A 486 -16.40 -23.86 -23.24
C ILE A 486 -17.02 -24.35 -21.92
N ALA A 487 -18.10 -23.72 -21.49
CA ALA A 487 -18.83 -24.02 -20.27
C ALA A 487 -20.28 -24.40 -20.61
N ALA A 488 -20.51 -25.69 -20.86
CA ALA A 488 -21.86 -26.20 -21.15
C ALA A 488 -22.79 -26.12 -19.92
N ALA A 489 -22.22 -26.14 -18.71
CA ALA A 489 -22.96 -26.05 -17.47
C ALA A 489 -23.18 -24.57 -17.07
N PRO A 490 -24.41 -24.15 -16.75
CA PRO A 490 -24.73 -22.74 -16.46
C PRO A 490 -24.08 -22.23 -15.16
N ASP A 491 -23.66 -23.13 -14.27
CA ASP A 491 -23.05 -22.88 -12.97
C ASP A 491 -21.57 -22.48 -13.01
N GLN A 492 -21.00 -22.31 -14.22
CA GLN A 492 -19.60 -21.90 -14.43
C GLN A 492 -19.47 -20.68 -15.36
N GLN A 493 -20.60 -20.18 -15.89
CA GLN A 493 -20.61 -19.16 -16.93
C GLN A 493 -20.50 -17.72 -16.39
N LEU A 494 -20.95 -17.43 -15.16
CA LEU A 494 -20.97 -16.06 -14.61
C LEU A 494 -19.54 -15.48 -14.56
N LEU A 495 -18.58 -16.30 -14.13
CA LEU A 495 -17.17 -15.93 -14.07
C LEU A 495 -16.60 -15.52 -15.44
N LEU A 496 -17.10 -16.11 -16.52
CA LEU A 496 -16.63 -15.83 -17.87
C LEU A 496 -17.31 -14.61 -18.49
N VAL A 497 -18.59 -14.37 -18.18
CA VAL A 497 -19.37 -13.26 -18.76
C VAL A 497 -19.20 -11.95 -18.01
N MET A 498 -18.81 -11.97 -16.74
CA MET A 498 -18.68 -10.77 -15.87
C MET A 498 -17.60 -9.76 -16.30
N VAL A 499 -16.89 -10.03 -17.40
CA VAL A 499 -15.96 -9.10 -18.06
C VAL A 499 -16.69 -8.14 -19.00
N CYS A 500 -17.93 -8.47 -19.41
CA CYS A 500 -18.76 -7.67 -20.33
C CYS A 500 -20.20 -7.49 -19.82
N ALA A 501 -20.66 -6.23 -19.84
CA ALA A 501 -22.01 -5.85 -19.40
C ALA A 501 -23.11 -6.57 -20.21
N ASP A 502 -22.98 -6.61 -21.53
CA ASP A 502 -24.00 -7.18 -22.43
C ASP A 502 -24.10 -8.70 -22.30
N LEU A 503 -22.96 -9.40 -22.23
CA LEU A 503 -22.93 -10.85 -22.04
C LEU A 503 -23.47 -11.23 -20.66
N THR A 504 -23.14 -10.46 -19.62
CA THR A 504 -23.69 -10.67 -18.28
C THR A 504 -25.21 -10.52 -18.27
N LEU A 505 -25.74 -9.49 -18.94
CA LEU A 505 -27.18 -9.29 -19.04
C LEU A 505 -27.87 -10.45 -19.78
N GLN A 506 -27.31 -10.88 -20.92
CA GLN A 506 -27.85 -12.02 -21.68
C GLN A 506 -27.83 -13.31 -20.86
N TRP A 507 -26.75 -13.57 -20.12
CA TRP A 507 -26.65 -14.72 -19.25
C TRP A 507 -27.70 -14.68 -18.13
N LEU A 508 -27.81 -13.56 -17.41
CA LEU A 508 -28.79 -13.37 -16.34
C LEU A 508 -30.23 -13.59 -16.82
N GLN A 509 -30.57 -13.19 -18.05
CA GLN A 509 -31.89 -13.42 -18.63
C GLN A 509 -32.17 -14.89 -18.96
N SER A 510 -31.11 -15.69 -19.18
CA SER A 510 -31.22 -17.09 -19.60
C SER A 510 -31.09 -18.09 -18.45
N VAL A 511 -30.54 -17.68 -17.31
CA VAL A 511 -30.20 -18.59 -16.20
C VAL A 511 -31.42 -18.91 -15.33
N GLU A 512 -31.54 -20.18 -14.93
CA GLU A 512 -32.54 -20.59 -13.94
C GLU A 512 -32.12 -20.18 -12.51
N PRO A 513 -33.06 -19.87 -11.61
CA PRO A 513 -32.75 -19.53 -10.22
C PRO A 513 -31.83 -20.55 -9.52
N SER A 514 -32.07 -21.85 -9.70
CA SER A 514 -31.24 -22.91 -9.09
C SER A 514 -29.74 -22.80 -9.45
N ALA A 515 -29.41 -22.43 -10.69
CA ALA A 515 -28.04 -22.25 -11.15
C ALA A 515 -27.40 -20.94 -10.66
N LEU A 516 -28.22 -19.92 -10.39
CA LEU A 516 -27.76 -18.62 -9.87
C LEU A 516 -27.23 -18.75 -8.42
N LEU A 517 -27.81 -19.63 -7.60
CA LEU A 517 -27.30 -19.91 -6.24
C LEU A 517 -25.86 -20.45 -6.24
N LEU A 518 -25.50 -21.23 -7.25
CA LEU A 518 -24.19 -21.87 -7.31
C LEU A 518 -23.07 -20.84 -7.44
N GLN A 519 -23.30 -19.71 -8.13
CA GLN A 519 -22.33 -18.65 -8.37
C GLN A 519 -22.62 -17.35 -7.63
N ALA A 520 -23.54 -17.38 -6.65
CA ALA A 520 -24.09 -16.18 -6.02
C ALA A 520 -23.03 -15.27 -5.37
N VAL A 521 -21.89 -15.82 -4.93
CA VAL A 521 -20.76 -15.06 -4.36
C VAL A 521 -20.22 -13.99 -5.32
N LEU A 522 -20.23 -14.25 -6.63
CA LEU A 522 -19.73 -13.31 -7.65
C LEU A 522 -20.78 -12.24 -8.01
N LEU A 523 -22.05 -12.45 -7.66
CA LEU A 523 -23.15 -11.62 -8.16
C LEU A 523 -23.13 -10.18 -7.62
N PRO A 524 -22.91 -9.93 -6.30
CA PRO A 524 -22.89 -8.56 -5.77
C PRO A 524 -21.80 -7.69 -6.38
N SER A 525 -20.61 -8.26 -6.64
CA SER A 525 -19.48 -7.55 -7.24
C SER A 525 -19.69 -7.34 -8.75
N THR A 526 -20.24 -8.35 -9.45
CA THR A 526 -20.63 -8.24 -10.86
C THR A 526 -21.68 -7.15 -11.08
N VAL A 527 -22.70 -7.10 -10.22
CA VAL A 527 -23.76 -6.09 -10.33
C VAL A 527 -23.22 -4.71 -10.00
N ALA A 528 -22.46 -4.56 -8.91
CA ALA A 528 -21.85 -3.27 -8.54
C ALA A 528 -21.05 -2.66 -9.70
N ARG A 529 -20.27 -3.50 -10.40
CA ARG A 529 -19.45 -3.10 -11.55
C ARG A 529 -20.23 -2.42 -12.68
N TYR A 530 -21.46 -2.86 -12.97
CA TYR A 530 -22.22 -2.36 -14.13
C TYR A 530 -23.34 -1.39 -13.78
N VAL A 531 -23.65 -1.27 -12.49
CA VAL A 531 -24.76 -0.48 -11.98
C VAL A 531 -24.31 0.88 -11.44
N VAL A 532 -23.09 0.97 -10.87
CA VAL A 532 -22.59 2.20 -10.27
C VAL A 532 -21.83 3.02 -11.31
N GLY A 533 -22.32 4.22 -11.62
CA GLY A 533 -21.62 5.24 -12.39
C GLY A 533 -20.76 6.11 -11.48
N VAL A 534 -19.69 5.57 -10.89
CA VAL A 534 -18.72 6.42 -10.19
C VAL A 534 -17.85 7.12 -11.23
N ALA A 535 -18.07 8.42 -11.37
CA ALA A 535 -17.28 9.41 -12.10
C ALA A 535 -17.30 9.37 -13.65
N PRO A 536 -17.19 10.53 -14.32
CA PRO A 536 -17.35 10.66 -15.77
C PRO A 536 -16.09 10.29 -16.58
N ALA A 537 -15.08 9.69 -15.97
CA ALA A 537 -13.75 9.50 -16.57
C ALA A 537 -13.52 8.09 -17.18
N CYS A 538 -14.34 7.09 -16.86
CA CYS A 538 -14.00 5.69 -17.12
C CYS A 538 -14.74 5.09 -18.33
N SER A 539 -14.02 4.33 -19.16
CA SER A 539 -14.50 3.66 -20.37
C SER A 539 -15.23 2.32 -20.14
N ILE A 540 -15.70 2.02 -18.92
CA ILE A 540 -16.42 0.77 -18.64
C ILE A 540 -17.91 0.96 -19.00
N PRO A 541 -18.48 0.14 -19.90
CA PRO A 541 -19.89 0.26 -20.27
C PRO A 541 -20.80 -0.09 -19.08
N HIS A 542 -21.64 0.86 -18.68
CA HIS A 542 -22.66 0.67 -17.64
C HIS A 542 -23.98 0.17 -18.23
N TRP A 543 -24.79 -0.49 -17.40
CA TRP A 543 -26.15 -0.82 -17.77
C TRP A 543 -27.03 0.43 -17.78
N SER A 544 -27.82 0.56 -18.85
CA SER A 544 -28.91 1.54 -18.88
C SER A 544 -29.95 1.25 -17.80
N ALA A 545 -30.77 2.24 -17.45
CA ALA A 545 -31.85 2.04 -16.48
C ALA A 545 -32.81 0.89 -16.87
N ASP A 546 -33.09 0.70 -18.17
CA ASP A 546 -33.92 -0.40 -18.67
C ASP A 546 -33.24 -1.77 -18.51
N ALA A 547 -31.93 -1.84 -18.76
CA ALA A 547 -31.13 -3.04 -18.53
C ALA A 547 -31.09 -3.39 -17.04
N SER A 548 -30.81 -2.41 -16.18
CA SER A 548 -30.84 -2.54 -14.72
C SER A 548 -32.21 -2.99 -14.21
N LEU A 549 -33.31 -2.44 -14.74
CA LEU A 549 -34.67 -2.88 -14.40
C LEU A 549 -34.93 -4.34 -14.80
N THR A 550 -34.36 -4.78 -15.92
CA THR A 550 -34.45 -6.17 -16.37
C THR A 550 -33.68 -7.10 -15.45
N VAL A 551 -32.46 -6.72 -15.05
CA VAL A 551 -31.67 -7.44 -14.04
C VAL A 551 -32.43 -7.53 -12.72
N LEU A 552 -33.01 -6.42 -12.24
CA LEU A 552 -33.82 -6.42 -11.02
C LEU A 552 -34.96 -7.43 -11.11
N LYS A 553 -35.69 -7.51 -12.24
CA LYS A 553 -36.78 -8.49 -12.42
C LYS A 553 -36.28 -9.94 -12.34
N VAL A 554 -35.13 -10.24 -12.94
CA VAL A 554 -34.50 -11.57 -12.86
C VAL A 554 -34.16 -11.92 -11.41
N LEU A 555 -33.51 -11.00 -10.68
CA LEU A 555 -33.12 -11.21 -9.29
C LEU A 555 -34.35 -11.36 -8.38
N LEU A 556 -35.40 -10.56 -8.58
CA LEU A 556 -36.65 -10.67 -7.83
C LEU A 556 -37.40 -11.99 -8.12
N HIS A 557 -37.34 -12.49 -9.36
CA HIS A 557 -37.88 -13.81 -9.69
C HIS A 557 -37.13 -14.91 -8.94
N ALA A 558 -35.80 -14.85 -8.90
CA ALA A 558 -34.98 -15.80 -8.15
C ALA A 558 -35.27 -15.74 -6.64
N VAL A 559 -35.35 -14.54 -6.06
CA VAL A 559 -35.73 -14.30 -4.65
C VAL A 559 -37.09 -14.92 -4.32
N SER A 560 -38.09 -14.72 -5.19
CA SER A 560 -39.43 -15.29 -5.02
C SER A 560 -39.39 -16.83 -5.06
N PHE A 561 -38.65 -17.40 -6.02
CA PHE A 561 -38.45 -18.84 -6.13
C PHE A 561 -37.83 -19.43 -4.86
N TYR A 562 -36.79 -18.81 -4.30
CA TYR A 562 -36.14 -19.31 -3.08
C TYR A 562 -37.04 -19.21 -1.84
N HIS A 563 -37.87 -18.17 -1.76
CA HIS A 563 -38.86 -18.03 -0.70
C HIS A 563 -39.90 -19.15 -0.75
N GLU A 564 -40.46 -19.43 -1.93
CA GLU A 564 -41.48 -20.46 -2.13
C GLU A 564 -40.96 -21.88 -1.86
N HIS A 565 -39.67 -22.13 -2.12
CA HIS A 565 -39.05 -23.45 -1.94
C HIS A 565 -38.32 -23.62 -0.61
N ALA A 566 -38.48 -22.69 0.34
CA ALA A 566 -37.85 -22.71 1.66
C ALA A 566 -36.33 -22.96 1.64
N VAL A 567 -35.63 -22.44 0.62
CA VAL A 567 -34.17 -22.65 0.46
C VAL A 567 -33.39 -22.02 1.63
N CYS A 568 -33.93 -20.97 2.24
CA CYS A 568 -33.38 -20.34 3.45
C CYS A 568 -33.27 -21.30 4.65
N ASP A 569 -34.09 -22.36 4.68
CA ASP A 569 -34.07 -23.36 5.76
C ASP A 569 -33.13 -24.53 5.44
N SER A 570 -32.58 -24.60 4.22
CA SER A 570 -31.82 -25.74 3.69
C SER A 570 -30.29 -25.61 3.78
N GLY A 571 -29.76 -24.47 4.27
CA GLY A 571 -28.33 -24.23 4.47
C GLY A 571 -27.65 -23.29 3.47
N ASP A 572 -28.28 -23.01 2.32
CA ASP A 572 -27.76 -22.14 1.24
C ASP A 572 -28.03 -20.64 1.44
N VAL A 573 -28.27 -20.22 2.69
CA VAL A 573 -28.56 -18.84 3.11
C VAL A 573 -27.57 -17.83 2.56
N VAL A 574 -26.27 -18.15 2.53
CA VAL A 574 -25.23 -17.22 2.08
C VAL A 574 -25.40 -16.87 0.61
N ALA A 575 -25.75 -17.87 -0.22
CA ALA A 575 -25.99 -17.64 -1.63
C ALA A 575 -27.23 -16.76 -1.82
N VAL A 576 -28.32 -17.07 -1.10
CA VAL A 576 -29.55 -16.24 -1.14
C VAL A 576 -29.26 -14.80 -0.74
N LEU A 577 -28.48 -14.57 0.33
CA LEU A 577 -28.12 -13.22 0.79
C LEU A 577 -27.26 -12.45 -0.21
N ALA A 578 -26.43 -13.14 -1.00
CA ALA A 578 -25.68 -12.50 -2.07
C ALA A 578 -26.58 -12.11 -3.26
N VAL A 579 -27.62 -12.91 -3.57
CA VAL A 579 -28.64 -12.52 -4.57
C VAL A 579 -29.42 -11.29 -4.11
N THR A 580 -29.81 -11.24 -2.83
CA THR A 580 -30.52 -10.09 -2.27
C THR A 580 -29.62 -8.85 -2.21
N GLU A 581 -28.33 -9.01 -1.88
CA GLU A 581 -27.36 -7.89 -1.91
C GLU A 581 -27.26 -7.28 -3.31
N ALA A 582 -27.09 -8.13 -4.32
CA ALA A 582 -27.06 -7.71 -5.71
C ALA A 582 -28.35 -6.97 -6.09
N ALA A 583 -29.52 -7.48 -5.70
CA ALA A 583 -30.80 -6.83 -5.98
C ALA A 583 -30.91 -5.45 -5.32
N VAL A 584 -30.46 -5.30 -4.06
CA VAL A 584 -30.43 -4.00 -3.37
C VAL A 584 -29.54 -3.00 -4.11
N LYS A 585 -28.35 -3.41 -4.57
CA LYS A 585 -27.47 -2.53 -5.37
C LYS A 585 -28.14 -2.04 -6.65
N VAL A 586 -28.89 -2.90 -7.36
CA VAL A 586 -29.68 -2.47 -8.54
C VAL A 586 -30.76 -1.46 -8.16
N VAL A 587 -31.46 -1.69 -7.04
CA VAL A 587 -32.50 -0.77 -6.56
C VAL A 587 -31.94 0.61 -6.29
N GLU A 588 -30.78 0.71 -5.63
CA GLU A 588 -30.15 1.99 -5.33
C GLU A 588 -29.83 2.79 -6.59
N ALA A 589 -29.21 2.16 -7.59
CA ALA A 589 -28.90 2.86 -8.83
C ALA A 589 -30.11 3.20 -9.69
N LEU A 590 -31.18 2.39 -9.66
CA LEU A 590 -32.43 2.76 -10.35
C LEU A 590 -33.07 4.00 -9.71
N LEU A 591 -32.95 4.15 -8.39
CA LEU A 591 -33.40 5.36 -7.70
C LEU A 591 -32.53 6.57 -8.06
N GLU A 592 -31.21 6.39 -8.14
CA GLU A 592 -30.28 7.44 -8.59
C GLU A 592 -30.53 7.85 -10.04
N ALA A 593 -30.93 6.91 -10.90
CA ALA A 593 -31.39 7.16 -12.26
C ALA A 593 -32.79 7.82 -12.35
N GLY A 594 -33.46 8.05 -11.21
CA GLY A 594 -34.73 8.77 -11.12
C GLY A 594 -35.99 7.92 -11.30
N LEU A 595 -35.91 6.59 -11.13
CA LEU A 595 -37.08 5.71 -11.19
C LEU A 595 -38.02 5.93 -9.99
N ASP A 596 -39.33 5.78 -10.20
CA ASP A 596 -40.34 6.04 -9.17
C ASP A 596 -40.26 5.03 -8.01
N VAL A 597 -40.14 5.56 -6.78
CA VAL A 597 -40.09 4.79 -5.53
C VAL A 597 -41.35 3.93 -5.36
N ALA A 598 -42.54 4.42 -5.77
CA ALA A 598 -43.77 3.65 -5.60
C ALA A 598 -43.80 2.40 -6.48
N GLN A 599 -43.33 2.51 -7.72
CA GLN A 599 -43.18 1.38 -8.65
C GLN A 599 -42.16 0.35 -8.14
N LEU A 600 -41.02 0.82 -7.62
CA LEU A 600 -40.00 -0.06 -7.03
C LEU A 600 -40.51 -0.75 -5.77
N ARG A 601 -41.25 -0.04 -4.91
CA ARG A 601 -41.84 -0.61 -3.68
C ARG A 601 -42.78 -1.77 -3.98
N GLN A 602 -43.64 -1.64 -4.99
CA GLN A 602 -44.55 -2.73 -5.38
C GLN A 602 -43.77 -3.94 -5.91
N SER A 603 -42.72 -3.71 -6.69
CA SER A 603 -41.93 -4.78 -7.32
C SER A 603 -41.03 -5.49 -6.31
N CYS A 604 -40.47 -4.77 -5.34
CA CYS A 604 -39.50 -5.29 -4.35
C CYS A 604 -40.14 -5.84 -3.07
N ALA A 605 -41.48 -5.93 -2.99
CA ALA A 605 -42.16 -6.50 -1.83
C ALA A 605 -41.68 -7.93 -1.46
N PRO A 606 -41.43 -8.85 -2.42
CA PRO A 606 -40.88 -10.18 -2.11
C PRO A 606 -39.48 -10.13 -1.51
N LEU A 607 -38.62 -9.21 -1.99
CA LEU A 607 -37.28 -8.99 -1.46
C LEU A 607 -37.31 -8.51 -0.01
N ALA A 608 -38.14 -7.51 0.29
CA ALA A 608 -38.32 -7.02 1.65
C ALA A 608 -38.87 -8.11 2.59
N ALA A 609 -39.84 -8.91 2.12
CA ALA A 609 -40.41 -10.01 2.90
C ALA A 609 -39.39 -11.11 3.20
N LEU A 610 -38.56 -11.49 2.22
CA LEU A 610 -37.48 -12.46 2.39
C LEU A 610 -36.44 -11.96 3.40
N LEU A 611 -35.96 -10.71 3.25
CA LEU A 611 -34.99 -10.12 4.17
C LEU A 611 -35.56 -10.02 5.60
N TRP A 612 -36.83 -9.65 5.73
CA TRP A 612 -37.53 -9.63 7.02
C TRP A 612 -37.63 -11.03 7.64
N HIS A 613 -37.91 -12.06 6.83
CA HIS A 613 -37.90 -13.45 7.29
C HIS A 613 -36.50 -13.85 7.78
N CYS A 614 -35.43 -13.56 7.03
CA CYS A 614 -34.05 -13.82 7.43
C CYS A 614 -33.67 -13.12 8.76
N VAL A 615 -34.18 -11.90 8.98
CA VAL A 615 -33.96 -11.16 10.24
C VAL A 615 -34.71 -11.77 11.41
N THR A 616 -35.93 -12.27 11.21
CA THR A 616 -36.84 -12.68 12.29
C THR A 616 -36.75 -14.16 12.66
N SER A 617 -36.31 -15.03 11.73
CA SER A 617 -36.15 -16.47 11.94
C SER A 617 -34.99 -16.86 12.89
N GLY A 618 -34.17 -15.90 13.33
CA GLY A 618 -32.99 -16.12 14.19
C GLY A 618 -33.28 -16.77 15.56
N GLY A 619 -34.55 -16.89 15.98
CA GLY A 619 -34.94 -17.55 17.22
C GLY A 619 -35.00 -19.09 17.16
N GLN A 620 -35.03 -19.69 15.97
CA GLN A 620 -35.13 -21.14 15.80
C GLN A 620 -34.25 -21.61 14.63
N CYS A 621 -33.05 -22.11 14.95
CA CYS A 621 -32.14 -22.90 14.09
C CYS A 621 -31.22 -22.18 13.06
N PHE A 622 -29.98 -22.68 12.97
CA PHE A 622 -28.95 -22.62 11.90
C PHE A 622 -28.32 -21.30 11.37
N PHE A 623 -28.80 -20.10 11.70
CA PHE A 623 -28.17 -18.85 11.20
C PHE A 623 -27.00 -18.37 12.09
N THR A 624 -25.85 -18.04 11.48
CA THR A 624 -24.75 -17.34 12.17
C THR A 624 -25.08 -15.86 12.32
N VAL A 625 -24.62 -15.22 13.40
CA VAL A 625 -24.83 -13.79 13.71
C VAL A 625 -24.51 -12.87 12.51
N GLN A 626 -23.42 -13.15 11.80
CA GLN A 626 -22.98 -12.41 10.62
C GLN A 626 -24.01 -12.40 9.46
N ARG A 627 -24.77 -13.50 9.27
CA ARG A 627 -25.79 -13.59 8.21
C ARG A 627 -27.00 -12.72 8.52
N CYS A 628 -27.42 -12.67 9.80
CA CYS A 628 -28.47 -11.77 10.25
C CYS A 628 -28.06 -10.31 10.10
N HIS A 629 -26.79 -9.97 10.34
CA HIS A 629 -26.29 -8.60 10.15
C HIS A 629 -26.33 -8.15 8.68
N SER A 630 -25.93 -9.03 7.75
CA SER A 630 -26.01 -8.75 6.30
C SER A 630 -27.47 -8.52 5.85
N ALA A 631 -28.41 -9.39 6.25
CA ALA A 631 -29.84 -9.21 5.95
C ALA A 631 -30.41 -7.91 6.55
N THR A 632 -30.00 -7.58 7.78
CA THR A 632 -30.38 -6.34 8.48
C THR A 632 -29.93 -5.12 7.69
N HIS A 633 -28.68 -5.13 7.21
CA HIS A 633 -28.10 -4.03 6.44
C HIS A 633 -28.86 -3.83 5.11
N GLN A 634 -29.05 -4.89 4.34
CA GLN A 634 -29.77 -4.84 3.07
C GLN A 634 -31.20 -4.33 3.25
N LEU A 635 -31.90 -4.78 4.29
CA LEU A 635 -33.23 -4.29 4.61
C LEU A 635 -33.22 -2.81 5.03
N SER A 636 -32.23 -2.39 5.82
CA SER A 636 -32.09 -0.99 6.23
C SER A 636 -31.93 -0.06 5.04
N THR A 637 -31.16 -0.46 4.03
CA THR A 637 -30.97 0.30 2.80
C THR A 637 -32.30 0.48 2.07
N LEU A 638 -33.10 -0.58 1.92
CA LEU A 638 -34.42 -0.48 1.30
C LEU A 638 -35.40 0.41 2.09
N LEU A 639 -35.31 0.41 3.42
CA LEU A 639 -36.15 1.26 4.29
C LEU A 639 -35.77 2.74 4.17
N LEU A 640 -34.48 3.07 4.24
CA LEU A 640 -33.98 4.45 4.09
C LEU A 640 -34.35 5.04 2.73
N ARG A 641 -34.32 4.22 1.68
CA ARG A 641 -34.73 4.60 0.32
C ARG A 641 -36.24 4.59 0.10
N GLY A 642 -37.03 4.18 1.09
CA GLY A 642 -38.49 4.11 1.01
C GLY A 642 -39.04 3.00 0.09
N VAL A 643 -38.23 2.05 -0.34
CA VAL A 643 -38.61 0.93 -1.21
C VAL A 643 -39.20 -0.24 -0.42
N ALA A 644 -38.87 -0.34 0.88
CA ALA A 644 -39.54 -1.24 1.81
C ALA A 644 -40.34 -0.44 2.86
N ALA A 645 -41.27 -1.07 3.55
CA ALA A 645 -41.93 -0.51 4.73
C ALA A 645 -42.14 -1.61 5.77
N LEU A 646 -41.90 -1.31 7.04
CA LEU A 646 -42.17 -2.24 8.14
C LEU A 646 -43.62 -2.08 8.62
N PRO A 647 -44.38 -3.18 8.80
CA PRO A 647 -45.72 -3.11 9.38
C PRO A 647 -45.66 -2.79 10.88
N ASP A 648 -46.74 -2.27 11.46
CA ASP A 648 -46.79 -1.97 12.90
C ASP A 648 -46.53 -3.19 13.79
N SER A 649 -46.87 -4.38 13.29
CA SER A 649 -46.56 -5.66 13.95
C SER A 649 -45.06 -5.98 14.02
N ALA A 650 -44.20 -5.25 13.31
CA ALA A 650 -42.75 -5.44 13.33
C ALA A 650 -42.11 -4.97 14.65
N VAL A 651 -42.63 -3.90 15.27
CA VAL A 651 -42.09 -3.32 16.51
C VAL A 651 -41.94 -4.36 17.63
N PRO A 652 -42.98 -5.13 18.02
CA PRO A 652 -42.84 -6.15 19.07
C PRO A 652 -41.95 -7.34 18.67
N VAL A 653 -41.71 -7.56 17.37
CA VAL A 653 -40.80 -8.62 16.90
C VAL A 653 -39.35 -8.15 16.98
N LEU A 654 -39.08 -6.87 16.66
CA LEU A 654 -37.75 -6.27 16.74
C LEU A 654 -37.23 -6.21 18.17
N THR A 655 -38.08 -5.93 19.16
CA THR A 655 -37.67 -5.88 20.57
C THR A 655 -37.14 -7.22 21.10
N ALA A 656 -37.44 -8.34 20.43
CA ALA A 656 -36.92 -9.66 20.73
C ALA A 656 -35.58 -9.98 20.01
N GLN A 657 -35.09 -9.11 19.12
CA GLN A 657 -33.87 -9.31 18.32
C GLN A 657 -32.60 -8.77 19.00
N SER A 658 -31.45 -8.94 18.35
CA SER A 658 -30.18 -8.39 18.83
C SER A 658 -30.19 -6.85 18.90
N PRO A 659 -29.42 -6.21 19.82
CA PRO A 659 -29.28 -4.75 19.85
C PRO A 659 -28.81 -4.15 18.52
N TYR A 660 -27.98 -4.88 17.76
CA TYR A 660 -27.50 -4.49 16.43
C TYR A 660 -28.66 -4.35 15.44
N THR A 661 -29.47 -5.41 15.33
CA THR A 661 -30.65 -5.45 14.46
C THR A 661 -31.67 -4.39 14.85
N GLN A 662 -31.90 -4.20 16.16
CA GLN A 662 -32.80 -3.19 16.68
C GLN A 662 -32.36 -1.78 16.28
N ALA A 663 -31.10 -1.41 16.54
CA ALA A 663 -30.61 -0.06 16.27
C ALA A 663 -30.67 0.29 14.77
N ILE A 664 -30.25 -0.62 13.91
CA ILE A 664 -30.22 -0.39 12.45
C ILE A 664 -31.63 -0.29 11.86
N LEU A 665 -32.53 -1.23 12.20
CA LEU A 665 -33.86 -1.24 11.58
C LEU A 665 -34.80 -0.20 12.19
N LEU A 666 -34.68 0.14 13.48
CA LEU A 666 -35.50 1.20 14.08
C LEU A 666 -35.05 2.60 13.64
N SER A 667 -33.75 2.83 13.46
CA SER A 667 -33.25 4.08 12.89
C SER A 667 -33.68 4.27 11.43
N SER A 668 -33.69 3.18 10.65
CA SER A 668 -34.05 3.21 9.23
C SER A 668 -35.56 3.16 8.95
N GLY A 669 -36.32 2.45 9.80
CA GLY A 669 -37.74 2.18 9.61
C GLY A 669 -38.66 3.38 9.85
N GLY A 670 -38.20 4.37 10.62
CA GLY A 670 -38.97 5.59 10.94
C GLY A 670 -39.54 6.28 9.71
N ALA A 671 -38.74 6.41 8.64
CA ALA A 671 -39.16 7.04 7.38
C ALA A 671 -40.42 6.42 6.73
N THR A 672 -40.80 5.20 7.10
CA THR A 672 -41.88 4.44 6.48
C THR A 672 -42.95 3.95 7.46
N ASN A 673 -42.71 4.06 8.78
CA ASN A 673 -43.64 3.65 9.81
C ASN A 673 -43.75 4.70 10.94
N THR A 674 -44.93 5.30 11.07
CA THR A 674 -45.22 6.36 12.05
C THR A 674 -45.15 5.92 13.51
N VAL A 675 -45.35 4.62 13.80
CA VAL A 675 -45.21 4.04 15.14
C VAL A 675 -43.75 4.00 15.57
N MET A 676 -42.84 3.86 14.60
CA MET A 676 -41.40 3.94 14.85
C MET A 676 -40.92 5.39 14.95
N ASP A 677 -41.72 6.38 14.51
CA ASP A 677 -41.49 7.83 14.54
C ASP A 677 -41.98 8.53 15.83
N THR A 678 -41.88 7.85 16.98
CA THR A 678 -42.17 8.45 18.30
C THR A 678 -40.89 8.78 19.09
N LEU A 679 -41.02 9.65 20.08
CA LEU A 679 -39.92 9.96 21.01
C LEU A 679 -39.54 8.74 21.86
N GLU A 680 -40.48 7.86 22.18
CA GLU A 680 -40.20 6.61 22.88
C GLU A 680 -39.37 5.65 22.02
N ALA A 681 -39.70 5.53 20.73
CA ALA A 681 -38.93 4.72 19.80
C ALA A 681 -37.53 5.29 19.55
N LEU A 682 -37.39 6.62 19.52
CA LEU A 682 -36.10 7.30 19.47
C LEU A 682 -35.27 6.98 20.72
N ALA A 683 -35.83 7.12 21.92
CA ALA A 683 -35.14 6.80 23.17
C ALA A 683 -34.67 5.34 23.21
N HIS A 684 -35.51 4.41 22.75
CA HIS A 684 -35.14 2.99 22.64
C HIS A 684 -34.01 2.76 21.63
N THR A 685 -34.05 3.44 20.47
CA THR A 685 -32.98 3.36 19.46
C THR A 685 -31.64 3.85 20.01
N LEU A 686 -31.66 4.94 20.81
CA LEU A 686 -30.48 5.46 21.50
C LEU A 686 -29.97 4.52 22.60
N ASP A 687 -30.86 3.84 23.33
CA ASP A 687 -30.47 2.80 24.29
C ASP A 687 -29.84 1.57 23.58
N CYS A 688 -30.33 1.21 22.39
CA CYS A 688 -29.70 0.17 21.56
C CYS A 688 -28.34 0.60 21.00
N LEU A 689 -28.20 1.87 20.57
CA LEU A 689 -26.92 2.43 20.14
C LEU A 689 -25.87 2.37 21.26
N ALA A 690 -26.26 2.70 22.50
CA ALA A 690 -25.38 2.60 23.65
C ALA A 690 -24.90 1.17 23.92
N GLN A 691 -25.78 0.18 23.78
CA GLN A 691 -25.43 -1.24 23.92
C GLN A 691 -24.52 -1.75 22.79
N LEU A 692 -24.57 -1.12 21.62
CA LEU A 692 -23.67 -1.44 20.50
C LEU A 692 -22.27 -0.92 20.77
N GLU A 693 -22.14 0.32 21.22
CA GLU A 693 -20.84 0.91 21.53
C GLU A 693 -20.13 0.14 22.65
N GLU A 694 -20.85 -0.26 23.71
CA GLU A 694 -20.28 -1.08 24.79
C GLU A 694 -19.66 -2.40 24.29
N ARG A 695 -20.13 -2.91 23.14
CA ARG A 695 -19.62 -4.13 22.52
C ARG A 695 -18.53 -3.88 21.47
N SER A 696 -18.41 -2.66 20.95
CA SER A 696 -17.41 -2.26 19.94
C SER A 696 -15.97 -2.35 20.47
N GLY A 697 -15.76 -2.07 21.77
CA GLY A 697 -14.46 -2.15 22.45
C GLY A 697 -13.83 -3.56 22.51
N GLN A 698 -14.41 -4.55 21.84
CA GLN A 698 -13.90 -5.91 21.68
C GLN A 698 -13.26 -6.19 20.30
N GLY A 699 -13.10 -5.16 19.44
CA GLY A 699 -12.27 -5.23 18.23
C GLY A 699 -12.94 -5.89 17.01
N VAL A 700 -14.18 -5.51 16.69
CA VAL A 700 -14.89 -5.99 15.49
C VAL A 700 -15.25 -4.80 14.59
N ASP A 701 -14.52 -4.64 13.48
CA ASP A 701 -14.62 -3.51 12.53
C ASP A 701 -16.05 -3.26 12.01
N ASP A 702 -16.89 -4.30 11.91
CA ASP A 702 -18.30 -4.19 11.50
C ASP A 702 -19.16 -3.33 12.44
N VAL A 703 -18.78 -3.21 13.72
CA VAL A 703 -19.58 -2.52 14.75
C VAL A 703 -19.41 -1.00 14.66
N GLU A 704 -18.20 -0.50 14.39
CA GLU A 704 -17.93 0.94 14.28
C GLU A 704 -18.66 1.55 13.07
N SER A 705 -18.63 0.87 11.92
CA SER A 705 -19.40 1.27 10.72
C SER A 705 -20.90 1.32 10.98
N ALA A 706 -21.42 0.40 11.81
CA ALA A 706 -22.84 0.36 12.14
C ALA A 706 -23.26 1.51 13.06
N VAL A 707 -22.44 1.87 14.05
CA VAL A 707 -22.69 3.00 14.97
C VAL A 707 -22.79 4.31 14.20
N ALA A 708 -21.83 4.58 13.31
CA ALA A 708 -21.83 5.78 12.48
C ALA A 708 -23.12 5.87 11.63
N ARG A 709 -23.50 4.78 10.95
CA ARG A 709 -24.70 4.72 10.11
C ARG A 709 -25.99 4.95 10.89
N VAL A 710 -26.12 4.29 12.05
CA VAL A 710 -27.29 4.47 12.93
C VAL A 710 -27.35 5.92 13.40
N LEU A 711 -26.22 6.49 13.81
CA LEU A 711 -26.15 7.87 14.27
C LEU A 711 -26.58 8.85 13.19
N ASP A 712 -26.06 8.74 11.96
CA ASP A 712 -26.42 9.62 10.85
C ASP A 712 -27.92 9.54 10.53
N SER A 713 -28.48 8.32 10.55
CA SER A 713 -29.90 8.09 10.33
C SER A 713 -30.76 8.72 11.44
N VAL A 714 -30.35 8.58 12.70
CA VAL A 714 -31.04 9.18 13.84
C VAL A 714 -30.91 10.71 13.83
N VAL A 715 -29.75 11.27 13.50
CA VAL A 715 -29.51 12.72 13.37
C VAL A 715 -30.43 13.30 12.28
N ALA A 716 -30.48 12.68 11.10
CA ALA A 716 -31.36 13.11 10.02
C ALA A 716 -32.83 13.08 10.44
N ARG A 717 -33.24 12.03 11.16
CA ARG A 717 -34.59 11.87 11.68
C ARG A 717 -34.95 12.94 12.72
N VAL A 718 -34.11 13.16 13.74
CA VAL A 718 -34.33 14.18 14.77
C VAL A 718 -34.42 15.57 14.15
N ARG A 719 -33.48 15.91 13.26
CA ARG A 719 -33.47 17.19 12.53
C ARG A 719 -34.80 17.41 11.81
N ARG A 720 -35.26 16.43 11.03
CA ARG A 720 -36.52 16.51 10.28
C ARG A 720 -37.72 16.78 11.21
N HIS A 721 -37.91 16.01 12.28
CA HIS A 721 -39.08 16.16 13.14
C HIS A 721 -39.05 17.46 13.97
N VAL A 722 -37.87 17.93 14.36
CA VAL A 722 -37.69 19.20 15.08
C VAL A 722 -37.95 20.39 14.15
N GLU A 723 -37.41 20.38 12.92
CA GLU A 723 -37.63 21.43 11.92
C GLU A 723 -39.09 21.51 11.47
N MET A 724 -39.76 20.36 11.34
CA MET A 724 -41.19 20.28 11.01
C MET A 724 -42.11 20.63 12.19
N GLY A 725 -41.55 20.82 13.39
CA GLY A 725 -42.30 21.14 14.62
C GLY A 725 -43.13 19.97 15.17
N GLU A 726 -42.91 18.75 14.69
CA GLU A 726 -43.61 17.54 15.12
C GLU A 726 -43.13 17.09 16.51
N TRP A 727 -41.83 17.27 16.79
CA TRP A 727 -41.24 17.04 18.10
C TRP A 727 -40.83 18.37 18.76
N PRO A 728 -41.38 18.72 19.94
CA PRO A 728 -40.96 19.92 20.66
C PRO A 728 -39.48 19.83 21.04
N ALA A 729 -38.70 20.87 20.69
CA ALA A 729 -37.26 20.93 20.96
C ALA A 729 -36.91 20.70 22.44
N ASP A 730 -37.73 21.22 23.37
CA ASP A 730 -37.57 21.01 24.82
C ASP A 730 -37.67 19.53 25.22
N ASN A 731 -38.61 18.79 24.61
CA ASN A 731 -38.83 17.37 24.92
C ASN A 731 -37.67 16.52 24.40
N VAL A 732 -37.18 16.82 23.19
CA VAL A 732 -36.01 16.15 22.60
C VAL A 732 -34.76 16.46 23.42
N ALA A 733 -34.52 17.73 23.78
CA ALA A 733 -33.39 18.15 24.61
C ALA A 733 -33.41 17.44 25.98
N SER A 734 -34.55 17.39 26.66
CA SER A 734 -34.70 16.68 27.93
C SER A 734 -34.49 15.17 27.81
N MET A 735 -34.89 14.56 26.69
CA MET A 735 -34.65 13.15 26.43
C MET A 735 -33.16 12.87 26.18
N LEU A 736 -32.52 13.67 25.31
CA LEU A 736 -31.08 13.55 25.03
C LEU A 736 -30.25 13.76 26.29
N ASP A 737 -30.60 14.75 27.12
CA ASP A 737 -29.91 15.01 28.38
C ASP A 737 -30.02 13.82 29.35
N ARG A 738 -31.22 13.25 29.52
CA ARG A 738 -31.44 12.04 30.34
C ARG A 738 -30.72 10.81 29.79
N TRP A 739 -30.65 10.67 28.47
CA TRP A 739 -29.92 9.57 27.83
C TRP A 739 -28.41 9.70 28.06
N HIS A 740 -27.83 10.86 27.75
CA HIS A 740 -26.40 11.12 27.96
C HIS A 740 -26.01 11.11 29.44
N ALA A 741 -26.94 11.40 30.37
CA ALA A 741 -26.70 11.25 31.80
C ALA A 741 -26.45 9.77 32.20
N ARG A 742 -27.04 8.82 31.48
CA ARG A 742 -26.83 7.38 31.68
C ARG A 742 -25.59 6.86 30.95
N CYS A 743 -25.26 7.44 29.79
CA CYS A 743 -24.18 6.99 28.91
C CYS A 743 -23.23 8.15 28.55
N PRO A 744 -22.52 8.75 29.53
CA PRO A 744 -21.69 9.94 29.30
C PRO A 744 -20.49 9.70 28.37
N GLN A 745 -20.07 8.44 28.19
CA GLN A 745 -19.01 8.05 27.26
C GLN A 745 -19.37 8.25 25.78
N LEU A 746 -20.66 8.34 25.44
CA LEU A 746 -21.17 8.51 24.07
C LEU A 746 -21.30 9.98 23.66
N VAL A 747 -20.40 10.83 24.16
CA VAL A 747 -20.49 12.28 24.01
C VAL A 747 -20.47 12.73 22.55
N LEU A 748 -19.72 12.06 21.66
CA LEU A 748 -19.68 12.43 20.25
C LEU A 748 -21.03 12.19 19.56
N CYS A 749 -21.67 11.05 19.86
CA CYS A 749 -23.05 10.76 19.42
C CYS A 749 -24.03 11.80 19.97
N PHE A 750 -23.91 12.14 21.25
CA PHE A 750 -24.73 13.17 21.88
C PHE A 750 -24.56 14.55 21.23
N LEU A 751 -23.33 14.97 20.94
CA LEU A 751 -23.04 16.29 20.35
C LEU A 751 -23.62 16.40 18.93
N LYS A 752 -23.48 15.37 18.10
CA LYS A 752 -24.11 15.29 16.76
C LYS A 752 -25.64 15.39 16.84
N LEU A 753 -26.26 14.77 17.84
CA LEU A 753 -27.70 14.86 18.07
C LEU A 753 -28.12 16.22 18.63
N ALA A 754 -27.37 16.78 19.58
CA ALA A 754 -27.61 18.10 20.15
C ALA A 754 -27.50 19.20 19.08
N ALA A 755 -26.63 19.03 18.07
CA ALA A 755 -26.50 19.92 16.93
C ALA A 755 -27.79 20.05 16.09
N THR A 756 -28.72 19.10 16.19
CA THR A 756 -30.03 19.17 15.49
C THR A 756 -31.09 19.99 16.24
N ILE A 757 -30.83 20.37 17.50
CA ILE A 757 -31.75 21.16 18.32
C ILE A 757 -31.66 22.64 17.94
N SER A 758 -32.77 23.37 18.09
CA SER A 758 -32.80 24.81 17.79
C SER A 758 -31.88 25.63 18.69
N ALA A 759 -31.41 26.76 18.14
CA ALA A 759 -30.42 27.67 18.73
C ALA A 759 -30.66 28.11 20.20
N PRO A 760 -31.88 28.31 20.73
CA PRO A 760 -32.01 28.77 22.13
C PRO A 760 -31.60 27.72 23.19
N LEU A 761 -31.63 26.43 22.86
CA LEU A 761 -31.33 25.33 23.81
C LEU A 761 -30.01 24.62 23.50
N GLN A 762 -29.62 24.63 22.23
CA GLN A 762 -28.46 23.92 21.70
C GLN A 762 -27.14 24.25 22.44
N PRO A 763 -26.76 25.53 22.67
CA PRO A 763 -25.51 25.87 23.39
C PRO A 763 -25.43 25.29 24.80
N SER A 764 -26.51 25.39 25.57
CA SER A 764 -26.59 24.87 26.94
C SER A 764 -26.54 23.34 26.98
N LEU A 765 -27.20 22.67 26.02
CA LEU A 765 -27.24 21.21 25.94
C LEU A 765 -25.86 20.64 25.57
N MET A 766 -25.19 21.23 24.58
CA MET A 766 -23.82 20.83 24.18
C MET A 766 -22.84 21.00 25.34
N LEU A 767 -22.84 22.15 26.01
CA LEU A 767 -21.98 22.43 27.15
C LEU A 767 -22.15 21.40 28.29
N GLU A 768 -23.39 21.05 28.61
CA GLU A 768 -23.69 20.04 29.64
C GLU A 768 -23.13 18.67 29.22
N GLY A 769 -23.19 18.34 27.92
CA GLY A 769 -22.53 17.18 27.34
C GLY A 769 -21.02 17.14 27.59
N PHE A 770 -20.32 18.20 27.17
CA PHE A 770 -18.88 18.35 27.40
C PHE A 770 -18.52 18.22 28.89
N THR A 771 -19.23 18.96 29.73
CA THR A 771 -18.97 19.02 31.17
C THR A 771 -19.14 17.65 31.82
N ARG A 772 -20.13 16.87 31.39
CA ARG A 772 -20.39 15.54 31.93
C ARG A 772 -19.35 14.52 31.48
N PHE A 773 -18.97 14.51 30.20
CA PHE A 773 -17.94 13.62 29.68
C PHE A 773 -16.60 13.84 30.36
N PHE A 774 -16.11 15.08 30.40
CA PHE A 774 -14.79 15.40 30.96
C PHE A 774 -14.72 15.30 32.50
N ARG A 775 -15.84 15.07 33.18
CA ARG A 775 -15.88 14.74 34.62
C ARG A 775 -15.61 13.25 34.89
N LEU A 776 -15.64 12.39 33.87
CA LEU A 776 -15.34 10.98 34.03
C LEU A 776 -13.84 10.78 34.35
N PRO A 777 -13.47 9.82 35.22
CA PRO A 777 -12.06 9.54 35.49
C PRO A 777 -11.28 9.07 34.26
N GLU A 778 -11.94 8.33 33.36
CA GLU A 778 -11.36 7.70 32.17
C GLU A 778 -11.12 8.71 31.03
N SER A 779 -11.86 9.81 30.98
CA SER A 779 -11.73 10.86 29.96
C SER A 779 -10.53 11.81 30.19
N ARG A 780 -9.61 11.47 31.08
CA ARG A 780 -8.39 12.25 31.32
C ARG A 780 -7.35 12.04 30.22
N ASP A 781 -7.37 10.85 29.62
CA ASP A 781 -6.45 10.40 28.57
C ASP A 781 -7.19 10.05 27.27
N VAL A 782 -8.13 10.92 26.86
CA VAL A 782 -8.81 10.81 25.56
C VAL A 782 -7.77 10.79 24.45
N SER A 783 -7.90 9.84 23.50
CA SER A 783 -7.00 9.73 22.35
C SER A 783 -6.99 11.03 21.54
N THR A 784 -5.91 11.30 20.82
CA THR A 784 -5.82 12.52 20.00
C THR A 784 -6.90 12.59 18.91
N PRO A 785 -7.21 11.51 18.16
CA PRO A 785 -8.33 11.48 17.21
C PRO A 785 -9.68 11.80 17.86
N ASP A 786 -9.96 11.23 19.03
CA ASP A 786 -11.21 11.46 19.75
C ASP A 786 -11.30 12.91 20.24
N LEU A 787 -10.21 13.46 20.78
CA LEU A 787 -10.18 14.84 21.27
C LEU A 787 -10.42 15.84 20.13
N VAL A 788 -9.81 15.64 18.98
CA VAL A 788 -10.01 16.48 17.78
C VAL A 788 -11.47 16.42 17.34
N SER A 789 -12.06 15.21 17.31
CA SER A 789 -13.45 15.01 16.92
C SER A 789 -14.44 15.68 17.89
N LEU A 790 -14.14 15.66 19.19
CA LEU A 790 -14.95 16.33 20.21
C LEU A 790 -14.83 17.85 20.17
N LEU A 791 -13.65 18.38 19.87
CA LEU A 791 -13.39 19.82 19.82
C LEU A 791 -13.60 20.41 18.43
N SER A 792 -14.42 19.79 17.57
CA SER A 792 -14.70 20.29 16.22
C SER A 792 -15.46 21.62 16.24
N LEU A 793 -15.28 22.41 15.17
CA LEU A 793 -15.93 23.72 15.00
C LEU A 793 -17.46 23.64 15.14
N GLU A 794 -18.08 22.58 14.62
CA GLU A 794 -19.54 22.36 14.64
C GLU A 794 -20.13 22.30 16.06
N PHE A 795 -19.35 21.93 17.07
CA PHE A 795 -19.79 21.85 18.47
C PHE A 795 -19.36 23.06 19.29
N LEU A 796 -18.21 23.67 18.95
CA LEU A 796 -17.66 24.78 19.70
C LEU A 796 -18.29 26.13 19.35
N GLU A 797 -18.63 26.38 18.08
CA GLU A 797 -19.26 27.64 17.66
C GLU A 797 -20.60 27.91 18.38
N PRO A 798 -21.53 26.94 18.52
CA PRO A 798 -22.75 27.14 19.29
C PRO A 798 -22.48 27.46 20.76
N ILE A 799 -21.50 26.81 21.39
CA ILE A 799 -21.12 27.07 22.79
C ILE A 799 -20.56 28.49 22.94
N ALA A 800 -19.74 28.94 21.99
CA ALA A 800 -19.14 30.28 21.97
C ALA A 800 -20.15 31.39 21.59
N ALA A 801 -21.32 31.05 21.06
CA ALA A 801 -22.34 32.01 20.63
C ALA A 801 -23.06 32.72 21.78
N THR A 802 -23.00 32.19 23.02
CA THR A 802 -23.62 32.82 24.20
C THR A 802 -22.62 33.05 25.33
N LEU A 803 -22.75 34.19 26.02
CA LEU A 803 -21.84 34.56 27.12
C LEU A 803 -21.90 33.56 28.27
N THR A 804 -23.09 33.07 28.61
CA THR A 804 -23.29 32.16 29.75
C THR A 804 -22.64 30.80 29.53
N THR A 805 -22.74 30.24 28.31
CA THR A 805 -22.12 28.95 27.99
C THR A 805 -20.61 29.08 27.84
N THR A 806 -20.14 30.17 27.24
CA THR A 806 -18.71 30.47 27.10
C THR A 806 -18.03 30.57 28.48
N GLN A 807 -18.61 31.34 29.41
CA GLN A 807 -18.09 31.48 30.77
C GLN A 807 -18.08 30.16 31.55
N ALA A 808 -19.09 29.30 31.33
CA ALA A 808 -19.18 28.01 32.00
C ALA A 808 -18.28 26.93 31.36
N PHE A 809 -17.93 27.05 30.06
CA PHE A 809 -16.97 26.18 29.38
C PHE A 809 -15.52 26.54 29.72
N PHE A 810 -15.23 27.81 29.98
CA PHE A 810 -13.88 28.31 30.20
C PHE A 810 -13.06 27.55 31.28
N PRO A 811 -13.62 27.16 32.45
CA PRO A 811 -12.92 26.33 33.43
C PRO A 811 -12.48 24.96 32.88
N LEU A 812 -13.26 24.37 31.98
CA LEU A 812 -12.94 23.09 31.34
C LEU A 812 -11.77 23.24 30.37
N LEU A 813 -11.76 24.29 29.53
CA LEU A 813 -10.61 24.59 28.66
C LEU A 813 -9.32 24.78 29.48
N ARG A 814 -9.40 25.54 30.58
CA ARG A 814 -8.28 25.74 31.51
C ARG A 814 -7.81 24.42 32.14
N TRP A 815 -8.72 23.50 32.43
CA TRP A 815 -8.39 22.18 32.96
C TRP A 815 -7.70 21.31 31.90
N LEU A 816 -8.17 21.30 30.65
CA LEU A 816 -7.56 20.56 29.54
C LEU A 816 -6.13 21.03 29.20
N LEU A 817 -5.83 22.31 29.46
CA LEU A 817 -4.51 22.91 29.26
C LEU A 817 -3.54 22.70 30.44
N GLN A 818 -3.93 21.98 31.49
CA GLN A 818 -3.01 21.65 32.59
C GLN A 818 -1.88 20.71 32.14
N PRO A 819 -0.73 20.69 32.82
CA PRO A 819 0.37 19.81 32.46
C PRO A 819 -0.01 18.32 32.46
N HIS A 820 0.27 17.62 31.36
CA HIS A 820 -0.05 16.22 31.16
C HIS A 820 1.00 15.51 30.28
N PRO A 821 1.38 14.24 30.57
CA PRO A 821 2.28 13.46 29.70
C PRO A 821 1.82 13.31 28.24
N ALA A 822 0.51 13.42 27.99
CA ALA A 822 -0.07 13.33 26.65
C ALA A 822 0.37 14.47 25.70
N PHE A 823 0.99 15.54 26.20
CA PHE A 823 1.54 16.62 25.38
C PHE A 823 2.98 16.34 24.91
N THR A 824 3.68 15.39 25.52
CA THR A 824 5.10 15.09 25.25
C THR A 824 5.30 13.79 24.46
N VAL A 825 4.22 13.22 23.91
CA VAL A 825 4.23 12.03 23.03
C VAL A 825 4.11 12.45 21.56
N ALA A 826 4.30 11.52 20.61
CA ALA A 826 4.31 11.80 19.17
C ALA A 826 3.08 12.60 18.67
N ASP A 827 1.88 12.29 19.17
CA ASP A 827 0.65 13.01 18.80
C ASP A 827 0.40 14.31 19.59
N GLY A 828 1.35 14.73 20.44
CA GLY A 828 1.22 15.90 21.31
C GLY A 828 0.93 17.19 20.53
N GLY A 829 1.56 17.38 19.37
CA GLY A 829 1.34 18.56 18.51
C GLY A 829 -0.09 18.68 18.01
N ARG A 830 -0.71 17.57 17.55
CA ARG A 830 -2.12 17.52 17.13
C ARG A 830 -3.07 17.81 18.29
N ARG A 831 -2.73 17.35 19.50
CA ARG A 831 -3.48 17.66 20.72
C ARG A 831 -3.44 19.14 21.06
N VAL A 832 -2.27 19.78 20.95
CA VAL A 832 -2.11 21.22 21.16
C VAL A 832 -2.89 22.02 20.11
N HIS A 833 -2.87 21.60 18.84
CA HIS A 833 -3.63 22.22 17.76
C HIS A 833 -5.14 22.26 18.06
N ALA A 834 -5.73 21.13 18.47
CA ALA A 834 -7.15 21.06 18.81
C ALA A 834 -7.53 22.02 19.95
N LEU A 835 -6.67 22.13 20.98
CA LEU A 835 -6.89 23.04 22.11
C LEU A 835 -6.64 24.51 21.74
N ALA A 836 -5.71 24.81 20.84
CA ALA A 836 -5.45 26.15 20.33
C ALA A 836 -6.66 26.66 19.52
N MET A 837 -7.19 25.83 18.62
CA MET A 837 -8.39 26.13 17.85
C MET A 837 -9.62 26.31 18.75
N CYS A 838 -9.79 25.44 19.76
CA CYS A 838 -10.84 25.57 20.76
C CYS A 838 -10.73 26.89 21.55
N GLY A 839 -9.53 27.22 22.02
CA GLY A 839 -9.24 28.46 22.72
C GLY A 839 -9.51 29.69 21.86
N ARG A 840 -9.14 29.66 20.57
CA ARG A 840 -9.46 30.71 19.60
C ARG A 840 -10.97 30.95 19.52
N ILE A 841 -11.76 29.92 19.22
CA ILE A 841 -13.21 30.04 19.01
C ILE A 841 -13.91 30.61 20.26
N VAL A 842 -13.58 30.09 21.44
CA VAL A 842 -14.15 30.55 22.71
C VAL A 842 -13.78 32.01 22.97
N CYS A 843 -12.58 32.45 22.59
CA CYS A 843 -12.11 33.83 22.82
C CYS A 843 -12.51 34.83 21.71
N GLU A 844 -12.80 34.37 20.50
CA GLU A 844 -13.29 35.17 19.37
C GLU A 844 -14.83 35.26 19.32
N GLY A 845 -15.53 34.45 20.12
CA GLY A 845 -16.99 34.44 20.22
C GLY A 845 -17.64 35.81 20.46
N THR A 846 -18.97 35.87 20.26
CA THR A 846 -19.79 37.11 20.22
C THR A 846 -19.75 37.95 21.50
N HIS A 847 -19.27 37.40 22.61
CA HIS A 847 -19.24 38.08 23.90
C HIS A 847 -17.89 37.87 24.61
N PRO A 848 -17.17 38.95 24.97
CA PRO A 848 -15.79 38.84 25.42
C PRO A 848 -15.67 38.27 26.84
N LEU A 849 -14.84 37.23 26.99
CA LEU A 849 -14.21 36.86 28.25
C LEU A 849 -13.31 37.99 28.76
N SER A 850 -12.95 37.99 30.05
CA SER A 850 -12.06 39.04 30.54
C SER A 850 -10.68 38.90 29.88
N LEU A 851 -10.11 40.02 29.44
CA LEU A 851 -8.83 40.03 28.75
C LEU A 851 -7.68 39.33 29.52
N PRO A 852 -7.59 39.43 30.87
CA PRO A 852 -6.60 38.68 31.65
C PRO A 852 -6.78 37.16 31.58
N GLU A 853 -8.02 36.67 31.56
CA GLU A 853 -8.34 35.24 31.46
C GLU A 853 -7.92 34.66 30.10
N VAL A 854 -8.21 35.39 29.01
CA VAL A 854 -7.81 35.02 27.64
C VAL A 854 -6.28 34.91 27.52
N VAL A 855 -5.55 35.84 28.14
CA VAL A 855 -4.09 35.87 28.11
C VAL A 855 -3.48 34.78 28.96
N GLU A 856 -4.11 34.42 30.08
CA GLU A 856 -3.67 33.31 30.92
C GLU A 856 -3.81 31.96 30.18
N THR A 857 -4.96 31.69 29.55
CA THR A 857 -5.17 30.44 28.80
C THR A 857 -4.31 30.35 27.55
N LEU A 858 -4.08 31.47 26.83
CA LEU A 858 -3.11 31.52 25.73
C LEU A 858 -1.69 31.14 26.21
N ARG A 859 -1.26 31.69 27.36
CA ARG A 859 0.04 31.31 27.97
C ARG A 859 0.12 29.83 28.31
N MET A 860 -0.98 29.25 28.81
CA MET A 860 -1.02 27.82 29.12
C MET A 860 -0.90 26.97 27.84
N CYS A 861 -1.59 27.34 26.76
CA CYS A 861 -1.49 26.64 25.47
C CYS A 861 -0.10 26.72 24.86
N ILE A 862 0.54 27.91 24.88
CA ILE A 862 1.92 28.08 24.43
C ILE A 862 2.89 27.24 25.28
N ALA A 863 2.68 27.16 26.59
CA ALA A 863 3.51 26.29 27.44
C ALA A 863 3.35 24.80 27.08
N ARG A 864 2.15 24.35 26.66
CA ARG A 864 1.96 22.96 26.18
C ARG A 864 2.66 22.73 24.83
N TRP A 865 2.64 23.73 23.95
CA TRP A 865 3.39 23.70 22.68
C TRP A 865 4.90 23.57 22.93
N GLN A 866 5.45 24.37 23.84
CA GLN A 866 6.87 24.30 24.22
C GLN A 866 7.26 22.94 24.82
N ASP A 867 6.41 22.36 25.66
CA ASP A 867 6.65 21.03 26.22
C ASP A 867 6.71 19.95 25.14
N PHE A 868 5.85 20.04 24.10
CA PHE A 868 5.88 19.15 22.94
C PHE A 868 7.18 19.34 22.12
N VAL A 869 7.51 20.57 21.74
CA VAL A 869 8.72 20.89 20.95
C VAL A 869 9.98 20.42 21.68
N ALA A 870 10.06 20.63 22.99
CA ALA A 870 11.18 20.17 23.80
C ALA A 870 11.27 18.63 23.84
N ALA A 871 10.15 17.92 23.93
CA ALA A 871 10.13 16.45 23.90
C ALA A 871 10.55 15.89 22.53
N MET A 872 10.12 16.53 21.43
CA MET A 872 10.51 16.14 20.06
C MET A 872 12.01 16.37 19.81
N ALA A 873 12.56 17.49 20.29
CA ALA A 873 13.99 17.77 20.20
C ALA A 873 14.85 16.72 20.94
N LEU A 874 14.33 16.10 22.00
CA LEU A 874 15.00 15.04 22.76
C LEU A 874 14.85 13.65 22.13
N SER A 875 13.85 13.44 21.27
CA SER A 875 13.53 12.15 20.65
C SER A 875 14.03 12.01 19.21
N SER A 876 14.60 13.07 18.61
CA SER A 876 15.25 13.03 17.28
C SER A 876 16.77 13.27 17.35
N PRO A 877 17.62 12.22 17.46
CA PRO A 877 19.05 12.32 17.14
C PRO A 877 19.37 12.12 15.66
N GLU A 878 18.41 11.77 14.80
CA GLU A 878 18.64 11.44 13.39
C GLU A 878 17.65 12.18 12.47
N ARG A 879 17.92 13.46 12.17
CA ARG A 879 17.28 14.18 11.05
C ARG A 879 18.33 14.58 10.01
N GLY A 880 18.66 13.62 9.16
CA GLY A 880 19.20 13.88 7.82
C GLY A 880 18.03 13.95 6.83
N ASN A 881 18.03 14.97 5.99
CA ASN A 881 17.08 15.20 4.88
C ASN A 881 16.84 13.94 4.02
N ASN A 882 15.80 13.17 4.33
CA ASN A 882 15.21 12.20 3.40
C ASN A 882 13.73 12.56 3.23
N SER A 883 13.46 13.52 2.34
CA SER A 883 12.23 13.50 1.56
C SER A 883 12.46 12.51 0.43
N ASP A 884 11.84 11.33 0.50
CA ASP A 884 11.30 10.61 -0.66
C ASP A 884 10.69 9.26 -0.25
N GLY A 885 9.39 9.13 -0.50
CA GLY A 885 8.79 7.90 -1.03
C GLY A 885 8.43 6.78 -0.05
N ALA A 886 7.29 6.93 0.64
CA ALA A 886 6.37 5.83 0.90
C ALA A 886 4.94 6.38 1.04
N ASN A 887 4.09 6.10 0.05
CA ASN A 887 2.64 6.21 0.18
C ASN A 887 2.18 5.16 1.19
N ASP A 888 2.26 5.51 2.46
CA ASP A 888 1.49 4.85 3.51
C ASP A 888 0.24 5.72 3.69
N ASP A 889 -0.90 5.23 3.19
CA ASP A 889 -2.22 5.87 3.22
C ASP A 889 -2.83 5.83 4.63
N GLY A 890 -2.00 6.12 5.62
CA GLY A 890 -2.28 6.11 7.05
C GLY A 890 -2.12 7.49 7.68
N GLY A 891 -2.58 8.56 7.04
CA GLY A 891 -2.91 9.84 7.71
C GLY A 891 -1.87 10.44 8.67
N VAL A 892 -0.57 10.23 8.47
CA VAL A 892 0.48 10.88 9.26
C VAL A 892 0.78 12.24 8.64
N GLU A 893 -0.06 13.24 8.94
CA GLU A 893 0.22 14.65 8.65
C GLU A 893 1.68 14.99 9.01
N ASP A 894 2.42 15.55 8.05
CA ASP A 894 3.80 16.00 8.20
C ASP A 894 3.92 16.93 9.44
N GLU A 895 4.92 16.71 10.28
CA GLU A 895 5.13 17.50 11.51
C GLU A 895 5.27 19.00 11.22
N ALA A 896 5.86 19.36 10.07
CA ALA A 896 5.96 20.74 9.63
C ALA A 896 4.57 21.35 9.34
N GLN A 897 3.62 20.54 8.88
CA GLN A 897 2.24 20.93 8.67
C GLN A 897 1.51 21.12 10.01
N VAL A 898 1.75 20.24 10.99
CA VAL A 898 1.18 20.35 12.35
C VAL A 898 1.71 21.60 13.06
N GLU A 899 3.02 21.84 13.02
CA GLU A 899 3.65 23.06 13.57
C GLU A 899 3.01 24.32 12.97
N ARG A 900 2.92 24.37 11.64
CA ARG A 900 2.33 25.51 10.95
C ARG A 900 0.89 25.78 11.40
N ARG A 901 0.04 24.74 11.46
CA ARG A 901 -1.36 24.89 11.89
C ARG A 901 -1.49 25.34 13.34
N VAL A 902 -0.66 24.82 14.26
CA VAL A 902 -0.63 25.29 15.66
C VAL A 902 -0.28 26.77 15.73
N LEU A 903 0.76 27.19 15.01
CA LEU A 903 1.20 28.58 14.98
C LEU A 903 0.14 29.51 14.36
N GLU A 904 -0.54 29.09 13.31
CA GLU A 904 -1.65 29.84 12.69
C GLU A 904 -2.80 30.05 13.70
N GLU A 905 -3.24 29.01 14.40
CA GLU A 905 -4.29 29.09 15.41
C GLU A 905 -3.89 29.98 16.60
N LEU A 906 -2.66 29.84 17.10
CA LEU A 906 -2.13 30.66 18.19
C LEU A 906 -1.93 32.12 17.78
N ALA A 907 -1.51 32.39 16.53
CA ALA A 907 -1.33 33.75 16.03
C ALA A 907 -2.67 34.49 16.00
N VAL A 908 -3.71 33.84 15.50
CA VAL A 908 -5.07 34.39 15.49
C VAL A 908 -5.59 34.60 16.91
N TRP A 909 -5.47 33.60 17.79
CA TRP A 909 -5.87 33.73 19.19
C TRP A 909 -5.13 34.88 19.90
N SER A 910 -3.85 35.09 19.58
CA SER A 910 -3.02 36.13 20.19
C SER A 910 -3.37 37.56 19.78
N ARG A 911 -4.24 37.79 18.79
CA ARG A 911 -4.74 39.13 18.43
C ARG A 911 -5.32 39.88 19.63
N ARG A 912 -5.97 39.16 20.55
CA ARG A 912 -6.52 39.73 21.79
C ARG A 912 -5.46 40.30 22.73
N VAL A 913 -4.21 39.86 22.63
CA VAL A 913 -3.10 40.41 23.43
C VAL A 913 -2.82 41.87 23.07
N ALA A 914 -3.06 42.28 21.82
CA ALA A 914 -2.90 43.67 21.38
C ALA A 914 -3.84 44.64 22.09
N GLU A 915 -4.97 44.16 22.60
CA GLU A 915 -5.98 44.94 23.31
C GLU A 915 -5.58 45.25 24.78
N LEU A 916 -4.50 44.64 25.30
CA LEU A 916 -4.04 44.83 26.68
C LEU A 916 -3.40 46.21 26.89
N THR A 917 -4.04 47.03 27.71
CA THR A 917 -3.50 48.35 28.11
C THR A 917 -2.28 48.23 29.01
N GLN A 918 -2.19 47.20 29.86
CA GLN A 918 -1.05 46.93 30.75
C GLN A 918 -0.76 45.42 30.79
N LEU A 919 0.52 45.04 30.70
CA LEU A 919 0.94 43.65 30.84
C LEU A 919 1.08 43.29 32.33
N PRO A 920 0.79 42.04 32.73
CA PRO A 920 1.08 41.55 34.08
C PRO A 920 2.55 41.77 34.46
N ALA A 921 2.84 42.09 35.73
CA ALA A 921 4.21 42.33 36.20
C ALA A 921 5.20 41.18 35.94
N ASN A 922 4.67 39.95 35.76
CA ASN A 922 5.42 38.72 35.47
C ASN A 922 5.12 38.20 34.04
N ALA A 923 4.85 39.09 33.09
CA ALA A 923 4.65 38.72 31.69
C ALA A 923 5.98 38.35 31.02
N PRO A 924 6.06 37.24 30.29
CA PRO A 924 7.26 36.88 29.55
C PRO A 924 7.49 37.87 28.40
N GLY A 925 8.76 38.06 28.02
CA GLY A 925 9.16 39.07 27.02
C GLY A 925 8.47 38.91 25.67
N TRP A 926 8.20 37.67 25.24
CA TRP A 926 7.47 37.39 24.00
C TRP A 926 6.03 37.91 23.99
N LEU A 927 5.38 38.06 25.16
CA LEU A 927 4.01 38.60 25.24
C LEU A 927 3.98 40.10 24.91
N ALA A 928 5.06 40.83 25.24
CA ALA A 928 5.23 42.21 24.82
C ALA A 928 5.45 42.31 23.30
N SER A 929 6.20 41.37 22.71
CA SER A 929 6.39 41.27 21.26
C SER A 929 5.09 40.97 20.52
N LEU A 930 4.26 40.03 21.01
CA LEU A 930 2.95 39.74 20.42
C LEU A 930 2.00 40.93 20.46
N ARG A 931 2.03 41.72 21.55
CA ARG A 931 1.25 42.96 21.66
C ARG A 931 1.64 44.00 20.61
N CYS A 932 2.91 44.02 20.22
CA CYS A 932 3.46 44.98 19.25
C CYS A 932 3.40 44.48 17.80
N ALA A 933 3.10 43.21 17.56
CA ALA A 933 2.99 42.63 16.23
C ALA A 933 1.78 43.20 15.46
N GLN A 934 2.00 43.58 14.20
CA GLN A 934 1.04 44.29 13.36
C GLN A 934 0.05 43.34 12.68
N ASP A 935 0.52 42.19 12.19
CA ASP A 935 -0.28 41.18 11.49
C ASP A 935 -0.03 39.77 12.05
N ASP A 936 -0.76 38.79 11.53
CA ASP A 936 -0.66 37.41 12.01
C ASP A 936 0.64 36.73 11.60
N TYR A 937 1.29 37.19 10.53
CA TYR A 937 2.60 36.68 10.12
C TYR A 937 3.68 37.08 11.14
N GLU A 938 3.70 38.34 11.57
CA GLU A 938 4.59 38.79 12.65
C GLU A 938 4.31 38.06 13.97
N ARG A 939 3.04 37.76 14.28
CA ARG A 939 2.67 36.96 15.47
C ARG A 939 3.17 35.53 15.36
N MET A 940 3.02 34.88 14.22
CA MET A 940 3.59 33.55 13.97
C MET A 940 5.11 33.54 14.12
N GLU A 941 5.81 34.54 13.58
CA GLU A 941 7.26 34.66 13.74
C GLU A 941 7.66 34.84 15.21
N VAL A 942 6.94 35.66 15.98
CA VAL A 942 7.17 35.75 17.43
C VAL A 942 6.95 34.40 18.10
N LEU A 943 5.86 33.69 17.79
CA LEU A 943 5.53 32.39 18.38
C LEU A 943 6.51 31.28 18.01
N LYS A 944 7.06 31.29 16.79
CA LYS A 944 8.07 30.34 16.31
C LYS A 944 9.41 30.49 17.03
N ASN A 945 9.70 31.71 17.51
CA ASN A 945 10.94 32.04 18.21
C ASN A 945 10.84 31.88 19.75
N ILE A 946 9.73 31.34 20.26
CA ILE A 946 9.48 31.01 21.68
C ILE A 946 9.88 29.57 21.97
#